data_AF-A0AB34J4B3-F1
#
_entry.id   AF-A0AB34J4B3-F1
#
_cell.length_a   1.000
_cell.length_b   1.000
_cell.length_c   1.000
_cell.angle_alpha   90.00
_cell.angle_beta   90.00
_cell.angle_gamma   90.00
#
_symmetry.space_group_name_H-M   'P 1'
#
loop_
_entity.id
_entity.type
_entity.pdbx_description
1 polymer ?
#
loop_
_entity_poly.entity_id
_entity_poly.type
_entity_poly.pdbx_seq_one_letter_code
_entity_poly.pdbx_strand_id
1 'polypeptide(L)'
;MAPLRLALCLAISILALSAMHTGLTLTYGAASSHDRPPAPRHEPAAAALSPPPPPPPRLDGSLDAALSLASPRGHARVVVLTFGNEKVGRMLANFVAHARASATPCVVGAVDLPTFARLSREGAAVYKTPLALEEGYRMDGRNDHSSASWRRFAVMRTGEVARVVAKGYDVLHSDVDVVWLRSPLPYVRCSAEDVASGGGAVGARPVEAAIGCGTLRAADVAVSSDNMSPGDDFRRGVSYAIGGTLNTGLLLVRATEAGTRFAAAWHATVASPPAGRKFAPPGCCTSDQQVFNRMVRDERLPYPGLRLPAGTPRHLAAWNGSIALGVLPLALFANGHHQFVQNASARLGVRPLAVHATYSLDRHDDIAKTQRFREQGLWRVDPPEYFKGKFLVLRHSVSPALAATIDRYVKRGMSGNNIVVHVQALKEYVLELRDALALSRALGRTLVLPRWMCYCDRLWSGSDDIFHFGCMYPGSQDADFLPFVCPMDHVLSPAEWEAAGQPYRDAAFLEDSRVSGPLVEIGLTPRAEYKASSTTAPADAAVVLPTPLDDEEAKRRLAPFSASPLLALPHARSLLCGISSEAERREFNDLAQRLLRIPDWCSTCFSKCSDELAKWFSPEEIAAGADGPNRWCARFQVPPALRPARDGCGDNAAI
;
A
#
# COMPACT_ATOMS: atom_id res chain seq x y z
N MET A 1 49.07 2.37 12.11
CA MET A 1 48.71 1.35 11.10
C MET A 1 47.60 1.85 10.19
N ALA A 2 47.87 2.94 9.47
CA ALA A 2 46.94 3.63 8.59
C ALA A 2 47.36 3.74 7.09
N PRO A 3 48.45 3.11 6.57
CA PRO A 3 48.73 3.20 5.13
C PRO A 3 48.40 1.93 4.30
N LEU A 4 47.93 0.81 4.88
CA LEU A 4 47.76 -0.44 4.11
C LEU A 4 46.36 -0.66 3.50
N ARG A 5 45.36 0.17 3.81
CA ARG A 5 44.00 0.05 3.24
C ARG A 5 43.74 0.95 2.03
N LEU A 6 44.60 1.93 1.76
CA LEU A 6 44.46 2.83 0.61
C LEU A 6 45.03 2.22 -0.68
N ALA A 7 46.01 1.31 -0.59
CA ALA A 7 46.62 0.65 -1.75
C ALA A 7 45.73 -0.44 -2.38
N LEU A 8 44.83 -1.06 -1.61
CA LEU A 8 43.96 -2.14 -2.10
C LEU A 8 42.71 -1.62 -2.83
N CYS A 9 42.22 -0.42 -2.48
CA CYS A 9 41.11 0.20 -3.19
C CYS A 9 41.52 0.84 -4.53
N LEU A 10 42.78 1.31 -4.66
CA LEU A 10 43.26 1.88 -5.92
C LEU A 10 43.54 0.82 -7.01
N ALA A 11 43.89 -0.41 -6.62
CA ALA A 11 44.17 -1.51 -7.56
C ALA A 11 42.90 -2.11 -8.20
N ILE A 12 41.75 -2.06 -7.50
CA ILE A 12 40.47 -2.58 -7.99
C ILE A 12 39.81 -1.62 -8.98
N SER A 13 40.01 -0.30 -8.83
CA SER A 13 39.49 0.70 -9.77
C SER A 13 40.25 0.77 -11.11
N ILE A 14 41.51 0.31 -11.18
CA ILE A 14 42.30 0.29 -12.42
C ILE A 14 41.99 -0.97 -13.28
N LEU A 15 41.59 -2.08 -12.66
CA LEU A 15 41.18 -3.30 -13.37
C LEU A 15 39.77 -3.24 -13.97
N ALA A 16 38.89 -2.37 -13.46
CA ALA A 16 37.54 -2.18 -14.01
C ALA A 16 37.50 -1.24 -15.23
N LEU A 17 38.54 -0.42 -15.46
CA LEU A 17 38.59 0.53 -16.58
C LEU A 17 39.35 0.04 -17.83
N SER A 18 40.03 -1.12 -17.79
CA SER A 18 40.69 -1.71 -18.99
C SER A 18 39.88 -2.79 -19.73
N ALA A 19 38.68 -3.15 -19.24
CA ALA A 19 37.86 -4.18 -19.89
C ALA A 19 36.85 -3.64 -20.92
N MET A 20 36.83 -2.34 -21.20
CA MET A 20 35.91 -1.72 -22.17
C MET A 20 36.57 -1.28 -23.49
N HIS A 21 37.86 -1.55 -23.72
CA HIS A 21 38.55 -1.16 -24.96
C HIS A 21 39.55 -2.23 -25.43
N THR A 22 39.05 -3.37 -25.90
CA THR A 22 39.76 -4.18 -26.91
C THR A 22 38.75 -5.03 -27.67
N GLY A 23 38.46 -4.62 -28.91
CA GLY A 23 37.86 -5.51 -29.88
C GLY A 23 38.87 -6.60 -30.24
N LEU A 24 38.51 -7.86 -30.01
CA LEU A 24 39.16 -8.99 -30.66
C LEU A 24 38.11 -9.79 -31.42
N THR A 25 38.21 -9.65 -32.74
CA THR A 25 37.63 -10.50 -33.76
C THR A 25 38.07 -11.95 -33.58
N LEU A 26 37.11 -12.84 -33.35
CA LEU A 26 37.29 -14.28 -33.52
C LEU A 26 36.63 -14.69 -34.84
N THR A 27 37.48 -14.95 -35.82
CA THR A 27 37.16 -15.50 -37.13
C THR A 27 36.65 -16.94 -36.99
N TYR A 28 35.38 -17.17 -37.35
CA TYR A 28 34.87 -18.51 -37.62
C TYR A 28 35.04 -18.81 -39.11
N GLY A 29 35.76 -19.89 -39.41
CA GLY A 29 36.04 -20.35 -40.75
C GLY A 29 34.78 -20.73 -41.53
N ALA A 30 34.80 -20.40 -42.82
CA ALA A 30 33.79 -20.77 -43.79
C ALA A 30 33.71 -22.30 -43.94
N ALA A 31 32.52 -22.86 -43.75
CA ALA A 31 32.14 -24.17 -44.26
C ALA A 31 30.86 -24.00 -45.07
N SER A 32 30.91 -24.47 -46.31
CA SER A 32 29.91 -24.35 -47.37
C SER A 32 28.54 -24.92 -46.98
N SER A 33 27.48 -24.13 -47.19
CA SER A 33 26.09 -24.58 -47.12
C SER A 33 25.60 -25.07 -48.48
N HIS A 34 25.76 -26.35 -48.76
CA HIS A 34 24.90 -27.07 -49.69
C HIS A 34 24.48 -28.41 -49.06
N ASP A 35 23.20 -28.73 -49.23
CA ASP A 35 22.43 -29.90 -48.75
C ASP A 35 22.08 -29.98 -47.26
N ARG A 36 20.91 -29.41 -46.92
CA ARG A 36 19.98 -30.00 -45.93
C ARG A 36 18.55 -30.06 -46.51
N PRO A 37 17.79 -31.15 -46.26
CA PRO A 37 16.46 -31.35 -46.83
C PRO A 37 15.43 -30.39 -46.22
N PRO A 38 14.31 -30.09 -46.91
CA PRO A 38 13.28 -29.21 -46.39
C PRO A 38 12.62 -29.79 -45.14
N ALA A 39 12.51 -28.97 -44.10
CA ALA A 39 11.75 -29.27 -42.89
C ALA A 39 10.26 -29.47 -43.23
N PRO A 40 9.57 -30.43 -42.58
CA PRO A 40 8.17 -30.69 -42.85
C PRO A 40 7.32 -29.47 -42.45
N ARG A 41 6.43 -29.07 -43.35
CA ARG A 41 5.41 -28.05 -43.07
C ARG A 41 4.44 -28.61 -42.04
N HIS A 42 4.54 -28.17 -40.79
CA HIS A 42 3.46 -28.34 -39.82
C HIS A 42 2.36 -27.33 -40.14
N GLU A 43 1.28 -27.81 -40.76
CA GLU A 43 -0.02 -27.13 -40.71
C GLU A 43 -0.44 -27.00 -39.23
N PRO A 44 -0.98 -25.86 -38.80
CA PRO A 44 -1.44 -25.69 -37.44
C PRO A 44 -2.66 -26.59 -37.23
N ALA A 45 -2.48 -27.66 -36.44
CA ALA A 45 -3.60 -28.43 -35.93
C ALA A 45 -4.53 -27.47 -35.17
N ALA A 46 -5.77 -27.35 -35.64
CA ALA A 46 -6.82 -26.62 -34.93
C ALA A 46 -6.90 -27.16 -33.51
N ALA A 47 -6.47 -26.35 -32.53
CA ALA A 47 -6.63 -26.66 -31.12
C ALA A 47 -8.13 -26.82 -30.86
N ALA A 48 -8.56 -28.07 -30.67
CA ALA A 48 -9.91 -28.36 -30.21
C ALA A 48 -10.11 -27.60 -28.90
N LEU A 49 -10.96 -26.58 -28.94
CA LEU A 49 -11.38 -25.83 -27.77
C LEU A 49 -11.91 -26.83 -26.75
N SER A 50 -11.22 -26.97 -25.62
CA SER A 50 -11.74 -27.72 -24.48
C SER A 50 -13.16 -27.23 -24.19
N PRO A 51 -14.13 -28.12 -23.92
CA PRO A 51 -15.48 -27.69 -23.56
C PRO A 51 -15.39 -26.70 -22.38
N PRO A 52 -16.24 -25.66 -22.37
CA PRO A 52 -16.23 -24.69 -21.29
C PRO A 52 -16.40 -25.43 -19.96
N PRO A 53 -15.67 -25.03 -18.89
CA PRO A 53 -15.79 -25.67 -17.60
C PRO A 53 -17.27 -25.65 -17.17
N PRO A 54 -17.76 -26.74 -16.53
CA PRO A 54 -19.14 -26.80 -16.07
C PRO A 54 -19.44 -25.58 -15.18
N PRO A 55 -20.67 -25.05 -15.24
CA PRO A 55 -21.05 -23.92 -14.39
C PRO A 55 -20.81 -24.29 -12.92
N PRO A 56 -20.35 -23.33 -12.10
CA PRO A 56 -20.06 -23.60 -10.70
C PRO A 56 -21.31 -24.16 -10.00
N PRO A 57 -21.14 -25.09 -9.03
CA PRO A 57 -22.26 -25.64 -8.29
C PRO A 57 -23.03 -24.51 -7.62
N ARG A 58 -24.35 -24.46 -7.82
CA ARG A 58 -25.20 -23.47 -7.17
C ARG A 58 -25.23 -23.76 -5.67
N LEU A 59 -24.64 -22.87 -4.88
CA LEU A 59 -24.70 -22.94 -3.42
C LEU A 59 -26.13 -22.63 -2.94
N ASP A 60 -26.64 -23.41 -2.00
CA ASP A 60 -27.94 -23.19 -1.33
C ASP A 60 -27.90 -22.01 -0.35
N GLY A 61 -26.69 -21.55 -0.02
CA GLY A 61 -26.42 -20.48 0.93
C GLY A 61 -26.10 -20.98 2.33
N SER A 62 -25.99 -22.29 2.54
CA SER A 62 -25.55 -22.88 3.80
C SER A 62 -24.04 -22.76 3.97
N LEU A 63 -23.61 -22.64 5.24
CA LEU A 63 -22.19 -22.66 5.60
C LEU A 63 -21.52 -23.98 5.20
N ASP A 64 -22.22 -25.11 5.34
CA ASP A 64 -21.65 -26.43 5.03
C ASP A 64 -21.38 -26.62 3.54
N ALA A 65 -22.24 -26.09 2.66
CA ALA A 65 -21.99 -26.08 1.22
C ALA A 65 -20.77 -25.21 0.87
N ALA A 66 -20.64 -24.02 1.46
CA ALA A 66 -19.49 -23.15 1.23
C ALA A 66 -18.17 -23.75 1.74
N LEU A 67 -18.18 -24.35 2.95
CA LEU A 67 -17.01 -25.05 3.49
C LEU A 67 -16.60 -26.23 2.62
N SER A 68 -17.57 -27.03 2.16
CA SER A 68 -17.30 -28.18 1.28
C SER A 68 -16.72 -27.77 -0.07
N LEU A 69 -17.10 -26.60 -0.59
CA LEU A 69 -16.53 -26.05 -1.82
C LEU A 69 -15.10 -25.53 -1.62
N ALA A 70 -14.83 -24.83 -0.50
CA ALA A 70 -13.51 -24.24 -0.22
C ALA A 70 -12.46 -25.27 0.25
N SER A 71 -12.90 -26.32 0.95
CA SER A 71 -12.06 -27.40 1.49
C SER A 71 -12.75 -28.76 1.26
N PRO A 72 -12.61 -29.34 0.05
CA PRO A 72 -13.24 -30.60 -0.29
C PRO A 72 -12.70 -31.77 0.55
N ARG A 73 -13.46 -32.87 0.62
CA ARG A 73 -13.06 -34.08 1.36
C ARG A 73 -11.69 -34.59 0.90
N GLY A 74 -10.83 -34.93 1.86
CA GLY A 74 -9.44 -35.36 1.60
C GLY A 74 -8.42 -34.23 1.62
N HIS A 75 -8.86 -32.96 1.68
CA HIS A 75 -7.98 -31.81 1.90
C HIS A 75 -7.93 -31.40 3.37
N ALA A 76 -6.95 -30.56 3.70
CA ALA A 76 -6.86 -29.98 5.03
C ALA A 76 -8.03 -29.06 5.32
N ARG A 77 -8.58 -29.20 6.53
CA ARG A 77 -9.66 -28.36 7.06
C ARG A 77 -9.13 -27.02 7.56
N VAL A 78 -8.38 -26.31 6.72
CA VAL A 78 -7.94 -24.94 6.98
C VAL A 78 -8.65 -24.04 5.98
N VAL A 79 -9.34 -23.00 6.45
CA VAL A 79 -10.04 -22.04 5.59
C VAL A 79 -9.68 -20.60 5.96
N VAL A 80 -9.60 -19.73 4.95
CA VAL A 80 -9.56 -18.29 5.16
C VAL A 80 -11.00 -17.77 5.18
N LEU A 81 -11.45 -17.24 6.31
CA LEU A 81 -12.82 -16.76 6.48
C LEU A 81 -12.85 -15.24 6.50
N THR A 82 -13.55 -14.66 5.52
CA THR A 82 -13.82 -13.21 5.45
C THR A 82 -15.32 -12.93 5.35
N PHE A 83 -15.69 -11.67 5.51
CA PHE A 83 -17.08 -11.22 5.47
C PHE A 83 -17.19 -9.95 4.63
N GLY A 84 -18.29 -9.80 3.91
CA GLY A 84 -18.50 -8.61 3.10
C GLY A 84 -19.93 -8.42 2.65
N ASN A 85 -20.21 -7.22 2.17
CA ASN A 85 -21.51 -6.76 1.71
C ASN A 85 -21.34 -5.97 0.40
N GLU A 86 -22.43 -5.42 -0.13
CA GLU A 86 -22.39 -4.66 -1.39
C GLU A 86 -21.55 -3.37 -1.29
N LYS A 87 -21.57 -2.70 -0.12
CA LYS A 87 -20.85 -1.43 0.10
C LYS A 87 -19.33 -1.59 -0.02
N VAL A 88 -18.78 -2.69 0.50
CA VAL A 88 -17.35 -3.04 0.36
C VAL A 88 -17.09 -3.94 -0.86
N GLY A 89 -18.05 -4.00 -1.81
CA GLY A 89 -18.10 -5.01 -2.86
C GLY A 89 -16.88 -5.01 -3.79
N ARG A 90 -16.27 -3.84 -4.04
CA ARG A 90 -15.04 -3.72 -4.84
C ARG A 90 -13.83 -4.28 -4.09
N MET A 91 -13.69 -3.96 -2.81
CA MET A 91 -12.64 -4.51 -1.95
C MET A 91 -12.77 -6.04 -1.84
N LEU A 92 -13.99 -6.52 -1.62
CA LEU A 92 -14.31 -7.95 -1.58
C LEU A 92 -13.99 -8.66 -2.90
N ALA A 93 -14.27 -8.01 -4.05
CA ALA A 93 -13.90 -8.57 -5.34
C ALA A 93 -12.38 -8.67 -5.49
N ASN A 94 -11.61 -7.66 -5.05
CA ASN A 94 -10.16 -7.70 -5.05
C ASN A 94 -9.63 -8.83 -4.16
N PHE A 95 -10.16 -8.96 -2.94
CA PHE A 95 -9.87 -10.05 -2.02
C PHE A 95 -10.06 -11.42 -2.68
N VAL A 96 -11.26 -11.67 -3.25
CA VAL A 96 -11.61 -12.94 -3.89
C VAL A 96 -10.71 -13.21 -5.11
N ALA A 97 -10.36 -12.19 -5.89
CA ALA A 97 -9.45 -12.32 -7.02
C ALA A 97 -8.06 -12.78 -6.59
N HIS A 98 -7.50 -12.21 -5.51
CA HIS A 98 -6.21 -12.64 -4.96
C HIS A 98 -6.28 -14.01 -4.30
N ALA A 99 -7.35 -14.31 -3.55
CA ALA A 99 -7.54 -15.63 -2.94
C ALA A 99 -7.60 -16.73 -4.01
N ARG A 100 -8.31 -16.50 -5.13
CA ARG A 100 -8.34 -17.41 -6.28
C ARG A 100 -6.97 -17.55 -6.94
N ALA A 101 -6.31 -16.44 -7.25
CA ALA A 101 -5.00 -16.45 -7.92
C ALA A 101 -3.91 -17.16 -7.09
N SER A 102 -4.04 -17.14 -5.76
CA SER A 102 -3.11 -17.79 -4.83
C SER A 102 -3.53 -19.19 -4.41
N ALA A 103 -4.65 -19.73 -4.93
CA ALA A 103 -5.25 -21.00 -4.48
C ALA A 103 -5.45 -21.06 -2.94
N THR A 104 -5.89 -19.94 -2.36
CA THR A 104 -6.22 -19.83 -0.95
C THR A 104 -7.64 -20.39 -0.73
N PRO A 105 -7.86 -21.33 0.21
CA PRO A 105 -9.18 -21.92 0.48
C PRO A 105 -10.07 -20.91 1.23
N CYS A 106 -10.61 -19.96 0.48
CA CYS A 106 -11.42 -18.88 1.03
C CYS A 106 -12.90 -19.26 1.14
N VAL A 107 -13.52 -18.91 2.27
CA VAL A 107 -14.97 -18.86 2.45
C VAL A 107 -15.39 -17.42 2.75
N VAL A 108 -16.44 -16.95 2.08
CA VAL A 108 -17.02 -15.62 2.29
C VAL A 108 -18.37 -15.75 3.00
N GLY A 109 -18.50 -15.13 4.17
CA GLY A 109 -19.80 -14.86 4.78
C GLY A 109 -20.42 -13.61 4.15
N ALA A 110 -21.41 -13.78 3.29
CA ALA A 110 -22.16 -12.64 2.75
C ALA A 110 -23.05 -12.06 3.85
N VAL A 111 -22.92 -10.74 4.07
CA VAL A 111 -23.70 -9.98 5.08
C VAL A 111 -24.99 -9.43 4.47
N ASP A 112 -25.20 -9.58 3.16
CA ASP A 112 -26.45 -9.29 2.47
C ASP A 112 -26.70 -10.30 1.32
N LEU A 113 -27.96 -10.37 0.86
CA LEU A 113 -28.36 -11.26 -0.23
C LEU A 113 -27.76 -10.90 -1.60
N PRO A 114 -27.63 -9.61 -1.99
CA PRO A 114 -26.98 -9.24 -3.26
C PRO A 114 -25.54 -9.75 -3.37
N THR A 115 -24.75 -9.65 -2.29
CA THR A 115 -23.37 -10.17 -2.25
C THR A 115 -23.34 -11.68 -2.42
N PHE A 116 -24.22 -12.41 -1.73
CA PHE A 116 -24.36 -13.85 -1.91
C PHE A 116 -24.69 -14.21 -3.37
N ALA A 117 -25.70 -13.55 -3.95
CA ALA A 117 -26.14 -13.81 -5.31
C ALA A 117 -25.05 -13.51 -6.36
N ARG A 118 -24.24 -12.47 -6.16
CA ARG A 118 -23.11 -12.13 -7.01
C ARG A 118 -22.00 -13.19 -6.90
N LEU A 119 -21.49 -13.43 -5.70
CA LEU A 119 -20.36 -14.34 -5.47
C LEU A 119 -20.69 -15.81 -5.80
N SER A 120 -21.93 -16.24 -5.56
CA SER A 120 -22.40 -17.58 -5.92
C SER A 120 -22.42 -17.76 -7.45
N ARG A 121 -22.87 -16.77 -8.21
CA ARG A 121 -22.79 -16.79 -9.69
C ARG A 121 -21.35 -16.81 -10.20
N GLU A 122 -20.44 -16.12 -9.51
CA GLU A 122 -19.02 -16.13 -9.82
C GLU A 122 -18.31 -17.43 -9.37
N GLY A 123 -19.00 -18.37 -8.70
CA GLY A 123 -18.44 -19.62 -8.22
C GLY A 123 -17.50 -19.50 -7.01
N ALA A 124 -17.62 -18.43 -6.22
CA ALA A 124 -16.91 -18.33 -4.94
C ALA A 124 -17.61 -19.20 -3.87
N ALA A 125 -16.84 -19.73 -2.93
CA ALA A 125 -17.39 -20.36 -1.74
C ALA A 125 -17.98 -19.28 -0.82
N VAL A 126 -19.31 -19.10 -0.91
CA VAL A 126 -20.04 -18.05 -0.21
C VAL A 126 -21.29 -18.62 0.45
N TYR A 127 -21.65 -18.11 1.64
CA TYR A 127 -22.87 -18.49 2.34
C TYR A 127 -23.60 -17.25 2.88
N LYS A 128 -24.87 -17.42 3.25
CA LYS A 128 -25.70 -16.36 3.85
C LYS A 128 -25.45 -16.34 5.35
N THR A 129 -24.92 -15.24 5.87
CA THR A 129 -24.77 -15.07 7.33
C THR A 129 -26.12 -14.80 8.00
N PRO A 130 -26.25 -14.93 9.34
CA PRO A 130 -27.46 -14.54 10.04
C PRO A 130 -27.93 -13.11 9.73
N LEU A 131 -26.99 -12.16 9.60
CA LEU A 131 -27.31 -10.77 9.26
C LEU A 131 -27.83 -10.59 7.83
N ALA A 132 -27.42 -11.45 6.88
CA ALA A 132 -27.97 -11.41 5.52
C ALA A 132 -29.43 -11.86 5.44
N LEU A 133 -29.87 -12.66 6.40
CA LEU A 133 -31.24 -13.17 6.50
C LEU A 133 -32.13 -12.29 7.37
N GLU A 134 -31.54 -11.36 8.11
CA GLU A 134 -32.27 -10.46 8.98
C GLU A 134 -32.88 -9.30 8.20
N GLU A 135 -34.21 -9.17 8.29
CA GLU A 135 -34.93 -8.08 7.66
C GLU A 135 -34.53 -6.73 8.28
N GLY A 136 -34.28 -5.73 7.42
CA GLY A 136 -33.93 -4.37 7.85
C GLY A 136 -32.48 -4.15 8.30
N TYR A 137 -31.67 -5.19 8.49
CA TYR A 137 -30.25 -4.98 8.81
C TYR A 137 -29.51 -4.34 7.63
N ARG A 138 -28.81 -3.24 7.91
CA ARG A 138 -27.90 -2.59 6.98
C ARG A 138 -26.65 -2.15 7.74
N MET A 139 -25.50 -2.63 7.31
CA MET A 139 -24.23 -2.07 7.78
C MET A 139 -24.13 -0.65 7.22
N ASP A 140 -23.98 0.35 8.08
CA ASP A 140 -23.96 1.76 7.66
C ASP A 140 -22.71 2.09 6.82
N GLY A 141 -21.67 1.25 6.87
CA GLY A 141 -20.43 1.39 6.11
C GLY A 141 -19.53 2.48 6.68
N ARG A 142 -19.85 3.00 7.87
CA ARG A 142 -18.98 3.94 8.58
C ARG A 142 -17.84 3.15 9.22
N ASN A 143 -16.64 3.71 9.21
CA ASN A 143 -15.52 3.19 9.98
C ASN A 143 -15.63 3.61 11.47
N ASP A 144 -16.83 3.49 12.05
CA ASP A 144 -17.12 3.82 13.44
C ASP A 144 -17.40 2.54 14.22
N HIS A 145 -16.39 2.11 14.97
CA HIS A 145 -16.41 0.90 15.78
C HIS A 145 -17.41 0.98 16.94
N SER A 146 -17.92 2.17 17.28
CA SER A 146 -18.93 2.34 18.32
C SER A 146 -20.37 2.23 17.82
N SER A 147 -20.58 2.28 16.49
CA SER A 147 -21.92 2.27 15.90
C SER A 147 -22.70 0.99 16.23
N ALA A 148 -24.03 1.10 16.31
CA ALA A 148 -24.89 -0.06 16.58
C ALA A 148 -24.80 -1.10 15.44
N SER A 149 -24.74 -0.65 14.18
CA SER A 149 -24.69 -1.55 13.03
C SER A 149 -23.37 -2.35 12.98
N TRP A 150 -22.24 -1.72 13.34
CA TRP A 150 -20.95 -2.40 13.46
C TRP A 150 -20.96 -3.34 14.67
N ARG A 151 -21.37 -2.93 15.88
CA ARG A 151 -21.41 -3.88 17.02
C ARG A 151 -22.16 -5.19 16.69
N ARG A 152 -23.26 -5.13 15.93
CA ARG A 152 -23.96 -6.32 15.44
C ARG A 152 -23.15 -7.14 14.45
N PHE A 153 -22.46 -6.50 13.50
CA PHE A 153 -21.52 -7.18 12.59
C PHE A 153 -20.35 -7.82 13.35
N ALA A 154 -19.82 -7.19 14.41
CA ALA A 154 -18.74 -7.74 15.24
C ALA A 154 -19.17 -9.03 15.96
N VAL A 155 -20.39 -9.01 16.51
CA VAL A 155 -20.99 -10.19 17.14
C VAL A 155 -21.19 -11.30 16.12
N MET A 156 -21.73 -11.00 14.94
CA MET A 156 -21.93 -11.98 13.88
C MET A 156 -20.60 -12.59 13.41
N ARG A 157 -19.60 -11.76 13.04
CA ARG A 157 -18.33 -12.27 12.49
C ARG A 157 -17.59 -13.18 13.47
N THR A 158 -17.56 -12.81 14.76
CA THR A 158 -16.89 -13.64 15.79
C THR A 158 -17.67 -14.92 16.09
N GLY A 159 -19.00 -14.86 16.04
CA GLY A 159 -19.86 -16.04 16.19
C GLY A 159 -19.69 -17.02 15.04
N GLU A 160 -19.57 -16.52 13.81
CA GLU A 160 -19.33 -17.36 12.63
C GLU A 160 -17.92 -17.96 12.64
N VAL A 161 -16.89 -17.24 13.10
CA VAL A 161 -15.56 -17.83 13.36
C VAL A 161 -15.68 -18.98 14.37
N ALA A 162 -16.33 -18.78 15.52
CA ALA A 162 -16.52 -19.81 16.52
C ALA A 162 -17.29 -21.04 15.98
N ARG A 163 -18.32 -20.79 15.16
CA ARG A 163 -19.13 -21.84 14.51
C ARG A 163 -18.32 -22.69 13.52
N VAL A 164 -17.44 -22.07 12.73
CA VAL A 164 -16.59 -22.80 11.77
C VAL A 164 -15.51 -23.61 12.51
N VAL A 165 -14.90 -23.03 13.56
CA VAL A 165 -13.94 -23.74 14.41
C VAL A 165 -14.60 -24.96 15.09
N ALA A 166 -15.81 -24.79 15.63
CA ALA A 166 -16.58 -25.90 16.25
C ALA A 166 -16.95 -27.02 15.26
N LYS A 167 -16.97 -26.75 13.95
CA LYS A 167 -17.13 -27.77 12.90
C LYS A 167 -15.84 -28.52 12.57
N GLY A 168 -14.74 -28.23 13.26
CA GLY A 168 -13.45 -28.90 13.10
C GLY A 168 -12.55 -28.31 12.02
N TYR A 169 -12.73 -27.02 11.69
CA TYR A 169 -11.86 -26.31 10.75
C TYR A 169 -10.93 -25.35 11.50
N ASP A 170 -9.65 -25.35 11.14
CA ASP A 170 -8.74 -24.25 11.46
C ASP A 170 -9.17 -23.03 10.63
N VAL A 171 -9.41 -21.90 11.30
CA VAL A 171 -9.90 -20.68 10.66
C VAL A 171 -8.80 -19.64 10.68
N LEU A 172 -8.38 -19.18 9.51
CA LEU A 172 -7.63 -17.94 9.35
C LEU A 172 -8.62 -16.83 9.03
N HIS A 173 -9.11 -16.18 10.08
CA HIS A 173 -9.98 -15.02 9.97
C HIS A 173 -9.23 -13.87 9.32
N SER A 174 -9.83 -13.29 8.29
CA SER A 174 -9.24 -12.22 7.49
C SER A 174 -10.23 -11.07 7.33
N ASP A 175 -9.78 -9.84 7.61
CA ASP A 175 -10.47 -8.66 7.10
C ASP A 175 -10.49 -8.67 5.56
N VAL A 176 -11.48 -7.97 4.99
CA VAL A 176 -11.76 -7.95 3.55
C VAL A 176 -10.75 -7.13 2.77
N ASP A 177 -10.05 -6.20 3.44
CA ASP A 177 -8.98 -5.35 2.92
C ASP A 177 -7.59 -5.99 3.07
N VAL A 178 -7.55 -7.32 2.98
CA VAL A 178 -6.32 -8.12 2.87
C VAL A 178 -6.20 -8.68 1.46
N VAL A 179 -4.99 -8.72 0.91
CA VAL A 179 -4.70 -9.46 -0.32
C VAL A 179 -3.77 -10.63 -0.04
N TRP A 180 -4.17 -11.83 -0.50
CA TRP A 180 -3.39 -13.07 -0.38
C TRP A 180 -2.51 -13.25 -1.62
N LEU A 181 -1.20 -13.00 -1.47
CA LEU A 181 -0.22 -13.07 -2.57
C LEU A 181 0.28 -14.49 -2.83
N ARG A 182 0.12 -15.39 -1.86
CA ARG A 182 0.47 -16.81 -1.90
C ARG A 182 -0.49 -17.60 -1.00
N SER A 183 -0.67 -18.89 -1.28
CA SER A 183 -1.46 -19.76 -0.40
C SER A 183 -0.84 -19.79 1.00
N PRO A 184 -1.62 -19.55 2.08
CA PRO A 184 -1.10 -19.65 3.44
C PRO A 184 -0.93 -21.09 3.92
N LEU A 185 -1.47 -22.08 3.19
CA LEU A 185 -1.56 -23.46 3.65
C LEU A 185 -0.21 -24.09 4.01
N PRO A 186 0.87 -23.99 3.19
CA PRO A 186 2.15 -24.60 3.55
C PRO A 186 2.69 -24.07 4.88
N TYR A 187 2.57 -22.74 5.08
CA TYR A 187 3.08 -22.08 6.27
C TYR A 187 2.24 -22.36 7.53
N VAL A 188 0.90 -22.24 7.43
CA VAL A 188 -0.01 -22.42 8.57
C VAL A 188 -0.08 -23.89 9.01
N ARG A 189 0.07 -24.84 8.10
CA ARG A 189 0.05 -26.27 8.42
C ARG A 189 1.38 -26.76 8.96
N CYS A 190 2.48 -26.21 8.46
CA CYS A 190 3.83 -26.66 8.78
C CYS A 190 3.98 -28.18 8.65
N SER A 191 3.69 -28.73 7.47
CA SER A 191 3.74 -30.18 7.25
C SER A 191 5.19 -30.69 7.23
N ALA A 192 5.42 -31.97 7.57
CA ALA A 192 6.77 -32.54 7.65
C ALA A 192 7.53 -32.54 6.29
N GLU A 193 6.80 -32.62 5.18
CA GLU A 193 7.33 -32.50 3.81
C GLU A 193 7.84 -31.07 3.54
N ASP A 194 7.19 -30.05 4.10
CA ASP A 194 7.64 -28.65 4.03
C ASP A 194 8.85 -28.37 4.93
N VAL A 195 8.97 -29.09 6.07
CA VAL A 195 10.10 -28.96 7.01
C VAL A 195 11.39 -29.58 6.44
N ALA A 196 11.30 -30.69 5.70
CA ALA A 196 12.45 -31.37 5.08
C ALA A 196 13.16 -30.51 4.01
N SER A 197 12.42 -29.60 3.38
CA SER A 197 12.96 -28.61 2.43
C SER A 197 13.81 -27.51 3.11
N GLY A 198 13.77 -27.41 4.44
CA GLY A 198 14.48 -26.40 5.25
C GLY A 198 15.68 -26.93 6.05
N GLY A 199 16.15 -28.16 5.78
CA GLY A 199 17.14 -28.88 6.60
C GLY A 199 18.61 -28.82 6.18
N GLY A 200 19.04 -27.91 5.30
CA GLY A 200 20.43 -27.82 4.81
C GLY A 200 21.27 -26.68 5.42
N ALA A 201 22.58 -26.89 5.59
CA ALA A 201 23.56 -26.06 6.31
C ALA A 201 23.48 -24.52 6.15
N VAL A 202 24.00 -23.82 7.16
CA VAL A 202 24.04 -22.35 7.30
C VAL A 202 25.00 -21.73 6.27
N GLY A 203 24.46 -21.42 5.10
CA GLY A 203 25.09 -20.57 4.09
C GLY A 203 24.00 -19.92 3.24
N ALA A 204 23.79 -18.61 3.41
CA ALA A 204 22.93 -17.75 2.59
C ALA A 204 21.52 -18.30 2.27
N ARG A 205 20.68 -18.56 3.28
CA ARG A 205 19.25 -18.85 3.04
C ARG A 205 18.44 -17.54 2.87
N PRO A 206 17.37 -17.54 2.04
CA PRO A 206 16.38 -16.47 2.03
C PRO A 206 15.75 -16.31 3.42
N VAL A 207 15.46 -15.06 3.85
CA VAL A 207 14.84 -14.73 5.15
C VAL A 207 13.59 -15.58 5.43
N GLU A 208 12.83 -15.96 4.40
CA GLU A 208 11.67 -16.85 4.48
C GLU A 208 11.97 -18.21 5.11
N ALA A 209 13.09 -18.84 4.74
CA ALA A 209 13.49 -20.14 5.28
C ALA A 209 13.96 -20.06 6.74
N ALA A 210 14.30 -18.84 7.22
CA ALA A 210 14.72 -18.59 8.58
C ALA A 210 13.56 -18.22 9.52
N ILE A 211 12.43 -17.75 8.98
CA ILE A 211 11.23 -17.43 9.78
C ILE A 211 10.57 -18.70 10.35
N GLY A 212 10.63 -19.82 9.61
CA GLY A 212 10.16 -21.14 10.05
C GLY A 212 8.66 -21.22 10.36
N CYS A 213 8.05 -22.37 10.11
CA CYS A 213 6.63 -22.60 10.44
C CYS A 213 6.43 -23.36 11.77
N GLY A 214 7.50 -24.00 12.29
CA GLY A 214 7.41 -25.00 13.37
C GLY A 214 6.83 -24.46 14.67
N THR A 215 7.04 -23.17 14.93
CA THR A 215 6.57 -22.48 16.13
C THR A 215 5.09 -22.10 16.07
N LEU A 216 4.50 -21.94 14.87
CA LEU A 216 3.05 -21.75 14.68
C LEU A 216 2.27 -23.07 14.75
N ARG A 217 2.93 -24.21 14.57
CA ARG A 217 2.29 -25.52 14.73
C ARG A 217 1.76 -25.72 16.16
N ALA A 218 2.48 -25.20 17.15
CA ALA A 218 2.13 -25.31 18.57
C ALA A 218 1.09 -24.27 19.04
N ALA A 219 0.76 -23.27 18.22
CA ALA A 219 -0.18 -22.22 18.60
C ALA A 219 -1.64 -22.69 18.42
N ASP A 220 -2.46 -22.54 19.46
CA ASP A 220 -3.92 -22.71 19.37
C ASP A 220 -4.57 -21.51 18.65
N VAL A 221 -3.98 -20.32 18.87
CA VAL A 221 -4.41 -19.05 18.30
C VAL A 221 -3.15 -18.32 17.85
N ALA A 222 -3.12 -17.75 16.64
CA ALA A 222 -2.04 -16.87 16.22
C ALA A 222 -2.58 -15.61 15.55
N VAL A 223 -1.95 -14.46 15.80
CA VAL A 223 -2.51 -13.17 15.40
C VAL A 223 -1.44 -12.26 14.81
N SER A 224 -1.81 -11.42 13.85
CA SER A 224 -0.91 -10.38 13.34
C SER A 224 -0.65 -9.28 14.37
N SER A 225 0.37 -8.45 14.11
CA SER A 225 0.77 -7.34 14.99
C SER A 225 0.83 -6.03 14.20
N ASP A 226 0.45 -4.95 14.86
CA ASP A 226 0.57 -3.57 14.39
C ASP A 226 1.98 -2.97 14.71
N ASN A 227 2.92 -3.81 15.13
CA ASN A 227 4.32 -3.42 15.22
C ASN A 227 4.96 -3.17 13.85
N MET A 228 6.07 -2.44 13.83
CA MET A 228 6.63 -1.88 12.59
C MET A 228 8.08 -2.27 12.28
N SER A 229 8.73 -3.09 13.11
CA SER A 229 10.10 -3.56 12.88
C SER A 229 10.10 -5.05 12.54
N PRO A 230 10.06 -5.42 11.24
CA PRO A 230 10.26 -6.79 10.80
C PRO A 230 11.56 -7.41 11.29
N GLY A 231 12.63 -6.61 11.41
CA GLY A 231 13.92 -7.06 11.90
C GLY A 231 13.87 -7.45 13.38
N ASP A 232 13.19 -6.67 14.21
CA ASP A 232 12.97 -7.05 15.61
C ASP A 232 11.95 -8.16 15.76
N ASP A 233 10.90 -8.19 14.97
CA ASP A 233 10.00 -9.35 14.92
C ASP A 233 10.77 -10.60 14.56
N PHE A 234 11.67 -10.53 13.57
CA PHE A 234 12.54 -11.62 13.18
C PHE A 234 13.42 -12.10 14.35
N ARG A 235 14.13 -11.17 15.00
CA ARG A 235 15.10 -11.46 16.07
C ARG A 235 14.46 -11.86 17.40
N ARG A 236 13.35 -11.24 17.79
CA ARG A 236 12.77 -11.33 19.14
C ARG A 236 11.45 -12.09 19.17
N GLY A 237 10.84 -12.35 18.02
CA GLY A 237 9.63 -13.14 17.90
C GLY A 237 8.48 -12.57 18.73
N VAL A 238 7.80 -13.45 19.47
CA VAL A 238 6.63 -13.09 20.26
C VAL A 238 6.93 -12.00 21.28
N SER A 239 8.15 -11.95 21.82
CA SER A 239 8.55 -10.96 22.82
C SER A 239 8.55 -9.53 22.30
N TYR A 240 8.73 -9.34 20.99
CA TYR A 240 8.54 -8.04 20.35
C TYR A 240 7.07 -7.80 19.99
N ALA A 241 6.46 -8.73 19.26
CA ALA A 241 5.12 -8.58 18.69
C ALA A 241 4.03 -8.24 19.72
N ILE A 242 4.10 -8.80 20.94
CA ILE A 242 3.10 -8.54 22.00
C ILE A 242 3.30 -7.20 22.71
N GLY A 243 4.43 -6.53 22.47
CA GLY A 243 4.73 -5.20 22.98
C GLY A 243 3.94 -4.08 22.29
N GLY A 244 3.20 -4.40 21.21
CA GLY A 244 2.24 -3.50 20.59
C GLY A 244 0.84 -4.10 20.51
N THR A 245 -0.01 -3.50 19.69
CA THR A 245 -1.39 -3.97 19.46
C THR A 245 -1.39 -5.22 18.58
N LEU A 246 -2.16 -6.23 18.98
CA LEU A 246 -2.42 -7.41 18.16
C LEU A 246 -3.62 -7.14 17.26
N ASN A 247 -3.51 -7.44 15.97
CA ASN A 247 -4.49 -7.07 14.96
C ASN A 247 -5.33 -8.29 14.53
N THR A 248 -6.65 -8.23 14.78
CA THR A 248 -7.57 -9.36 14.52
C THR A 248 -8.00 -9.46 13.07
N GLY A 249 -7.59 -8.53 12.20
CA GLY A 249 -7.79 -8.61 10.76
C GLY A 249 -7.00 -9.74 10.10
N LEU A 250 -6.02 -10.33 10.80
CA LEU A 250 -5.39 -11.59 10.45
C LEU A 250 -5.21 -12.44 11.72
N LEU A 251 -6.13 -13.39 11.93
CA LEU A 251 -6.23 -14.20 13.13
C LEU A 251 -6.44 -15.68 12.78
N LEU A 252 -5.47 -16.53 13.09
CA LEU A 252 -5.60 -17.98 13.07
C LEU A 252 -6.20 -18.46 14.39
N VAL A 253 -7.25 -19.27 14.30
CA VAL A 253 -7.78 -20.07 15.41
C VAL A 253 -7.82 -21.53 14.96
N ARG A 254 -7.12 -22.41 15.68
CA ARG A 254 -7.15 -23.83 15.40
C ARG A 254 -8.36 -24.51 16.03
N ALA A 255 -8.86 -25.54 15.37
CA ALA A 255 -9.90 -26.42 15.92
C ALA A 255 -9.33 -27.42 16.94
N THR A 256 -8.38 -26.97 17.77
CA THR A 256 -8.01 -27.68 19.00
C THR A 256 -9.10 -27.46 20.05
N GLU A 257 -9.10 -28.25 21.11
CA GLU A 257 -10.02 -28.04 22.23
C GLU A 257 -9.85 -26.64 22.84
N ALA A 258 -8.60 -26.19 23.00
CA ALA A 258 -8.27 -24.87 23.54
C ALA A 258 -8.66 -23.73 22.57
N GLY A 259 -8.36 -23.85 21.28
CA GLY A 259 -8.75 -22.86 20.27
C GLY A 259 -10.28 -22.74 20.11
N THR A 260 -10.99 -23.87 20.16
CA THR A 260 -12.46 -23.90 20.13
C THR A 260 -13.07 -23.19 21.34
N ARG A 261 -12.57 -23.48 22.56
CA ARG A 261 -13.02 -22.78 23.77
C ARG A 261 -12.71 -21.29 23.72
N PHE A 262 -11.54 -20.92 23.23
CA PHE A 262 -11.15 -19.52 23.10
C PHE A 262 -12.05 -18.77 22.11
N ALA A 263 -12.35 -19.34 20.93
CA ALA A 263 -13.24 -18.73 19.94
C ALA A 263 -14.63 -18.47 20.53
N ALA A 264 -15.19 -19.45 21.24
CA ALA A 264 -16.48 -19.31 21.92
C ALA A 264 -16.45 -18.21 22.99
N ALA A 265 -15.40 -18.16 23.82
CA ALA A 265 -15.23 -17.13 24.84
C ALA A 265 -15.02 -15.74 24.24
N TRP A 266 -14.29 -15.63 23.14
CA TRP A 266 -14.07 -14.38 22.42
C TRP A 266 -15.37 -13.84 21.86
N HIS A 267 -16.14 -14.66 21.16
CA HIS A 267 -17.47 -14.31 20.69
C HIS A 267 -18.39 -13.86 21.83
N ALA A 268 -18.49 -14.65 22.92
CA ALA A 268 -19.34 -14.31 24.06
C ALA A 268 -18.96 -12.95 24.69
N THR A 269 -17.66 -12.65 24.76
CA THR A 269 -17.15 -11.38 25.30
C THR A 269 -17.41 -10.21 24.34
N VAL A 270 -17.34 -10.43 23.01
CA VAL A 270 -17.72 -9.41 22.02
C VAL A 270 -19.22 -9.13 22.06
N ALA A 271 -20.05 -10.16 22.22
CA ALA A 271 -21.50 -10.02 22.37
C ALA A 271 -21.92 -9.34 23.69
N SER A 272 -21.12 -9.48 24.73
CA SER A 272 -21.41 -8.93 26.05
C SER A 272 -20.12 -8.53 26.79
N PRO A 273 -19.52 -7.37 26.43
CA PRO A 273 -18.25 -6.95 26.99
C PRO A 273 -18.37 -6.55 28.47
N PRO A 274 -17.48 -7.03 29.36
CA PRO A 274 -17.52 -6.69 30.79
C PRO A 274 -17.11 -5.25 31.07
N ALA A 275 -17.89 -4.54 31.89
CA ALA A 275 -17.65 -3.13 32.27
C ALA A 275 -16.45 -2.94 33.23
N GLY A 276 -15.80 -1.77 33.16
CA GLY A 276 -15.02 -1.17 34.26
C GLY A 276 -13.73 -1.88 34.71
N ARG A 277 -12.77 -2.14 33.82
CA ARG A 277 -11.45 -2.72 34.19
C ARG A 277 -10.26 -1.84 33.82
N LYS A 278 -9.10 -2.11 34.42
CA LYS A 278 -7.87 -1.28 34.39
C LYS A 278 -7.33 -0.99 32.98
N PHE A 279 -7.55 -1.89 32.02
CA PHE A 279 -7.15 -1.73 30.61
C PHE A 279 -8.31 -1.30 29.69
N ALA A 280 -9.43 -0.90 30.30
CA ALA A 280 -10.64 -0.44 29.64
C ALA A 280 -10.97 0.97 30.17
N PRO A 281 -10.58 2.06 29.46
CA PRO A 281 -11.13 3.37 29.78
C PRO A 281 -12.67 3.32 29.70
N PRO A 282 -13.39 4.26 30.34
CA PRO A 282 -14.83 4.40 30.15
C PRO A 282 -15.13 4.46 28.64
N GLY A 283 -15.88 3.48 28.12
CA GLY A 283 -16.14 3.34 26.67
C GLY A 283 -15.45 2.18 25.95
N CYS A 284 -14.59 1.37 26.60
CA CYS A 284 -14.22 0.05 26.06
C CYS A 284 -15.38 -0.95 26.22
N CYS A 285 -15.59 -1.91 25.33
CA CYS A 285 -14.80 -2.27 24.16
C CYS A 285 -15.71 -2.28 22.94
N THR A 286 -15.41 -1.41 21.99
CA THR A 286 -16.27 -1.17 20.83
C THR A 286 -15.93 -2.08 19.65
N SER A 287 -14.77 -2.75 19.67
CA SER A 287 -14.35 -3.67 18.59
C SER A 287 -13.92 -5.05 19.10
N ASP A 288 -13.99 -6.04 18.22
CA ASP A 288 -13.52 -7.40 18.48
C ASP A 288 -12.00 -7.46 18.72
N GLN A 289 -11.22 -6.58 18.09
CA GLN A 289 -9.77 -6.43 18.31
C GLN A 289 -9.44 -5.99 19.74
N GLN A 290 -10.16 -4.99 20.26
CA GLN A 290 -9.98 -4.51 21.64
C GLN A 290 -10.32 -5.62 22.64
N VAL A 291 -11.42 -6.34 22.39
CA VAL A 291 -11.82 -7.48 23.23
C VAL A 291 -10.75 -8.58 23.19
N PHE A 292 -10.23 -8.92 22.00
CA PHE A 292 -9.16 -9.91 21.85
C PHE A 292 -7.91 -9.53 22.65
N ASN A 293 -7.39 -8.31 22.45
CA ASN A 293 -6.20 -7.83 23.16
C ASN A 293 -6.39 -7.85 24.68
N ARG A 294 -7.58 -7.52 25.17
CA ARG A 294 -7.93 -7.60 26.59
C ARG A 294 -7.95 -9.04 27.09
N MET A 295 -8.56 -9.96 26.35
CA MET A 295 -8.68 -11.36 26.77
C MET A 295 -7.34 -12.06 26.90
N VAL A 296 -6.41 -11.78 25.98
CA VAL A 296 -5.12 -12.49 25.98
C VAL A 296 -4.15 -11.95 27.02
N ARG A 297 -4.37 -10.75 27.57
CA ARG A 297 -3.48 -10.09 28.55
C ARG A 297 -4.00 -10.24 29.98
N ASP A 298 -3.10 -10.54 30.91
CA ASP A 298 -3.34 -10.56 32.36
C ASP A 298 -3.16 -9.15 32.94
N GLU A 299 -4.26 -8.57 33.39
CA GLU A 299 -4.30 -7.20 33.92
C GLU A 299 -3.52 -7.02 35.25
N ARG A 300 -3.14 -8.13 35.90
CA ARG A 300 -2.34 -8.12 37.14
C ARG A 300 -0.85 -7.96 36.87
N LEU A 301 -0.41 -8.17 35.63
CA LEU A 301 0.99 -8.01 35.24
C LEU A 301 1.24 -6.60 34.68
N PRO A 302 2.46 -6.05 34.80
CA PRO A 302 2.87 -4.89 34.04
C PRO A 302 2.67 -5.11 32.54
N TYR A 303 2.47 -4.03 31.78
CA TYR A 303 2.44 -4.11 30.31
C TYR A 303 3.70 -4.85 29.81
N PRO A 304 3.58 -5.82 28.88
CA PRO A 304 2.45 -6.11 27.99
C PRO A 304 1.31 -6.96 28.59
N GLY A 305 1.31 -7.26 29.89
CA GLY A 305 0.30 -8.10 30.54
C GLY A 305 0.49 -9.59 30.24
N LEU A 306 1.69 -10.01 29.85
CA LEU A 306 2.00 -11.38 29.45
C LEU A 306 3.37 -11.78 30.01
N ARG A 307 3.50 -13.03 30.45
CA ARG A 307 4.80 -13.56 30.89
C ARG A 307 5.63 -13.88 29.67
N LEU A 308 6.74 -13.16 29.53
CA LEU A 308 7.67 -13.37 28.43
C LEU A 308 8.48 -14.65 28.66
N PRO A 309 8.48 -15.60 27.71
CA PRO A 309 9.35 -16.76 27.77
C PRO A 309 10.82 -16.37 27.57
N ALA A 310 11.74 -17.19 28.08
CA ALA A 310 13.16 -17.06 27.76
C ALA A 310 13.43 -17.45 26.29
N GLY A 311 14.35 -16.73 25.63
CA GLY A 311 14.70 -16.96 24.23
C GLY A 311 13.80 -16.22 23.22
N THR A 312 13.70 -16.74 22.00
CA THR A 312 13.00 -16.11 20.87
C THR A 312 11.86 -16.98 20.32
N PRO A 313 10.93 -17.49 21.17
CA PRO A 313 9.83 -18.30 20.67
C PRO A 313 8.86 -17.45 19.84
N ARG A 314 8.07 -18.10 18.98
CA ARG A 314 6.95 -17.44 18.26
C ARG A 314 5.60 -17.70 18.89
N HIS A 315 5.55 -18.33 20.06
CA HIS A 315 4.35 -18.48 20.86
C HIS A 315 4.66 -18.36 22.37
N LEU A 316 3.62 -18.10 23.15
CA LEU A 316 3.65 -18.06 24.62
C LEU A 316 2.31 -18.52 25.20
N ALA A 317 2.27 -18.78 26.50
CA ALA A 317 1.04 -19.07 27.20
C ALA A 317 0.24 -17.78 27.46
N ALA A 318 -1.01 -17.72 26.99
CA ALA A 318 -1.91 -16.57 27.17
C ALA A 318 -3.27 -17.02 27.74
N TRP A 319 -4.14 -16.05 28.06
CA TRP A 319 -5.47 -16.31 28.64
C TRP A 319 -5.38 -17.23 29.88
N ASN A 320 -4.57 -16.80 30.85
CA ASN A 320 -4.23 -17.54 32.07
C ASN A 320 -3.61 -18.93 31.83
N GLY A 321 -2.90 -19.10 30.71
CA GLY A 321 -2.28 -20.37 30.33
C GLY A 321 -3.22 -21.35 29.65
N SER A 322 -4.43 -20.92 29.28
CA SER A 322 -5.44 -21.77 28.65
C SER A 322 -5.24 -21.96 27.15
N ILE A 323 -4.38 -21.15 26.51
CA ILE A 323 -3.99 -21.26 25.10
C ILE A 323 -2.49 -21.02 24.91
N ALA A 324 -1.93 -21.64 23.88
CA ALA A 324 -0.69 -21.20 23.25
C ALA A 324 -1.02 -20.10 22.22
N LEU A 325 -0.65 -18.86 22.53
CA LEU A 325 -0.79 -17.70 21.65
C LEU A 325 0.48 -17.51 20.82
N GLY A 326 0.35 -17.68 19.50
CA GLY A 326 1.35 -17.34 18.52
C GLY A 326 1.19 -15.94 17.93
N VAL A 327 2.21 -15.49 17.21
CA VAL A 327 2.16 -14.27 16.39
C VAL A 327 2.51 -14.58 14.95
N LEU A 328 1.76 -13.99 14.02
CA LEU A 328 2.02 -14.10 12.59
C LEU A 328 3.20 -13.18 12.23
N PRO A 329 4.27 -13.68 11.61
CA PRO A 329 5.47 -12.88 11.36
C PRO A 329 5.21 -11.72 10.41
N LEU A 330 5.65 -10.51 10.77
CA LEU A 330 5.41 -9.28 10.00
C LEU A 330 5.90 -9.37 8.55
N ALA A 331 7.03 -10.04 8.31
CA ALA A 331 7.59 -10.20 6.97
C ALA A 331 6.71 -11.08 6.04
N LEU A 332 5.89 -11.98 6.59
CA LEU A 332 4.99 -12.86 5.82
C LEU A 332 3.54 -12.37 5.84
N PHE A 333 3.12 -11.71 6.90
CA PHE A 333 1.78 -11.14 7.09
C PHE A 333 1.93 -9.64 7.28
N ALA A 334 2.20 -8.95 6.17
CA ALA A 334 2.56 -7.54 6.17
C ALA A 334 1.37 -6.67 6.54
N ASN A 335 1.55 -5.77 7.51
CA ASN A 335 0.66 -4.63 7.70
C ASN A 335 0.91 -3.54 6.66
N GLY A 336 0.03 -2.55 6.59
CA GLY A 336 0.10 -1.56 5.51
C GLY A 336 1.28 -0.60 5.64
N HIS A 337 1.78 -0.31 6.84
CA HIS A 337 2.98 0.50 6.99
C HIS A 337 4.21 -0.23 6.44
N HIS A 338 4.37 -1.50 6.82
CA HIS A 338 5.42 -2.39 6.33
C HIS A 338 5.45 -2.47 4.80
N GLN A 339 4.28 -2.62 4.18
CA GLN A 339 4.18 -2.78 2.74
C GLN A 339 4.21 -1.45 1.97
N PHE A 340 3.36 -0.49 2.33
CA PHE A 340 3.10 0.72 1.55
C PHE A 340 4.04 1.90 1.86
N VAL A 341 4.73 1.87 3.01
CA VAL A 341 5.66 2.95 3.41
C VAL A 341 7.09 2.43 3.40
N GLN A 342 7.39 1.38 4.17
CA GLN A 342 8.77 0.90 4.30
C GLN A 342 9.28 0.10 3.09
N ASN A 343 8.37 -0.32 2.19
CA ASN A 343 8.64 -1.29 1.11
C ASN A 343 9.46 -2.50 1.60
N ALA A 344 9.18 -2.94 2.83
CA ALA A 344 10.11 -3.78 3.57
C ALA A 344 10.16 -5.21 3.00
N SER A 345 9.08 -5.69 2.39
CA SER A 345 9.07 -6.94 1.62
C SER A 345 10.17 -6.98 0.54
N ALA A 346 10.27 -5.94 -0.29
CA ALA A 346 11.30 -5.85 -1.32
C ALA A 346 12.70 -5.71 -0.71
N ARG A 347 12.84 -4.87 0.33
CA ARG A 347 14.11 -4.63 1.03
C ARG A 347 14.66 -5.88 1.73
N LEU A 348 13.77 -6.71 2.28
CA LEU A 348 14.12 -7.98 2.93
C LEU A 348 14.25 -9.15 1.95
N GLY A 349 13.91 -8.95 0.66
CA GLY A 349 13.87 -10.03 -0.32
C GLY A 349 12.85 -11.12 0.02
N VAL A 350 11.74 -10.74 0.66
CA VAL A 350 10.66 -11.65 1.08
C VAL A 350 9.41 -11.36 0.26
N ARG A 351 8.75 -12.40 -0.23
CA ARG A 351 7.41 -12.31 -0.80
C ARG A 351 6.38 -12.58 0.30
N PRO A 352 5.53 -11.63 0.70
CA PRO A 352 4.52 -11.88 1.72
C PRO A 352 3.54 -12.99 1.31
N LEU A 353 2.92 -13.63 2.30
CA LEU A 353 1.72 -14.45 2.12
C LEU A 353 0.49 -13.55 2.00
N ALA A 354 0.42 -12.52 2.86
CA ALA A 354 -0.67 -11.57 2.92
C ALA A 354 -0.15 -10.14 3.10
N VAL A 355 -0.90 -9.19 2.55
CA VAL A 355 -0.76 -7.75 2.81
C VAL A 355 -2.11 -7.23 3.30
N HIS A 356 -2.13 -6.60 4.47
CA HIS A 356 -3.31 -5.98 5.07
C HIS A 356 -3.24 -4.45 4.88
N ALA A 357 -4.27 -3.83 4.31
CA ALA A 357 -4.35 -2.38 4.12
C ALA A 357 -4.73 -1.58 5.39
N THR A 358 -4.01 -1.85 6.47
CA THR A 358 -3.92 -0.95 7.63
C THR A 358 -3.08 0.28 7.29
N TYR A 359 -2.98 1.27 8.17
CA TYR A 359 -2.10 2.42 7.98
C TYR A 359 -2.42 3.34 6.77
N SER A 360 -3.63 3.25 6.19
CA SER A 360 -4.16 4.31 5.32
C SER A 360 -4.51 5.54 6.16
N LEU A 361 -4.28 6.76 5.67
CA LEU A 361 -4.42 7.99 6.46
C LEU A 361 -5.70 8.79 6.14
N ASP A 362 -6.18 8.76 4.90
CA ASP A 362 -7.39 9.49 4.51
C ASP A 362 -8.66 8.71 4.88
N ARG A 363 -9.42 9.19 5.87
CA ARG A 363 -10.69 8.63 6.41
C ARG A 363 -10.66 7.16 6.84
N HIS A 364 -9.55 6.45 6.65
CA HIS A 364 -9.38 5.01 6.88
C HIS A 364 -10.42 4.14 6.15
N ASP A 365 -10.93 4.60 5.01
CA ASP A 365 -12.02 3.95 4.27
C ASP A 365 -11.51 3.11 3.08
N ASP A 366 -12.44 2.47 2.38
CA ASP A 366 -12.14 1.63 1.21
C ASP A 366 -11.54 2.42 0.05
N ILE A 367 -11.74 3.75 -0.03
CA ILE A 367 -11.21 4.59 -1.11
C ILE A 367 -9.69 4.70 -0.93
N ALA A 368 -9.23 5.10 0.25
CA ALA A 368 -7.81 5.21 0.55
C ALA A 368 -7.11 3.85 0.44
N LYS A 369 -7.72 2.78 0.98
CA LYS A 369 -7.16 1.42 0.89
C LYS A 369 -7.09 0.89 -0.54
N THR A 370 -8.11 1.16 -1.36
CA THR A 370 -8.09 0.84 -2.80
C THR A 370 -6.93 1.54 -3.49
N GLN A 371 -6.70 2.81 -3.16
CA GLN A 371 -5.60 3.58 -3.72
C GLN A 371 -4.24 2.98 -3.32
N ARG A 372 -4.03 2.60 -2.05
CA ARG A 372 -2.81 1.90 -1.61
C ARG A 372 -2.53 0.62 -2.41
N PHE A 373 -3.56 -0.17 -2.65
CA PHE A 373 -3.41 -1.38 -3.47
C PHE A 373 -3.08 -1.06 -4.92
N ARG A 374 -3.71 -0.04 -5.52
CA ARG A 374 -3.40 0.38 -6.90
C ARG A 374 -1.96 0.87 -7.05
N GLU A 375 -1.47 1.65 -6.09
CA GLU A 375 -0.11 2.21 -6.08
C GLU A 375 1.00 1.15 -6.11
N GLN A 376 0.66 -0.08 -5.69
CA GLN A 376 1.57 -1.22 -5.71
C GLN A 376 1.18 -2.33 -6.70
N GLY A 377 0.23 -2.08 -7.60
CA GLY A 377 -0.22 -3.10 -8.56
C GLY A 377 -0.95 -4.29 -7.90
N LEU A 378 -1.47 -4.11 -6.69
CA LEU A 378 -2.21 -5.10 -5.91
C LEU A 378 -3.73 -4.99 -6.08
N TRP A 379 -4.22 -4.19 -7.03
CA TRP A 379 -5.63 -4.04 -7.33
C TRP A 379 -6.00 -4.72 -8.66
N ARG A 380 -6.81 -5.79 -8.61
CA ARG A 380 -7.06 -6.69 -9.76
C ARG A 380 -8.38 -6.46 -10.49
N VAL A 381 -9.27 -5.65 -9.92
CA VAL A 381 -10.68 -5.61 -10.32
C VAL A 381 -11.09 -4.31 -11.00
N ASP A 382 -10.13 -3.52 -11.48
CA ASP A 382 -10.44 -2.38 -12.33
C ASP A 382 -10.98 -2.85 -13.70
N PRO A 383 -12.06 -2.23 -14.18
CA PRO A 383 -12.70 -2.62 -15.44
C PRO A 383 -11.81 -2.23 -16.64
N PRO A 384 -11.98 -2.84 -17.83
CA PRO A 384 -11.19 -2.51 -19.02
C PRO A 384 -11.18 -1.03 -19.38
N GLU A 385 -12.26 -0.31 -19.11
CA GLU A 385 -12.43 1.13 -19.33
C GLU A 385 -11.44 1.96 -18.49
N TYR A 386 -10.99 1.43 -17.36
CA TYR A 386 -9.97 2.09 -16.53
C TYR A 386 -8.65 2.29 -17.31
N PHE A 387 -8.32 1.39 -18.23
CA PHE A 387 -7.07 1.37 -19.00
C PHE A 387 -7.17 2.01 -20.38
N LYS A 388 -8.35 2.51 -20.77
CA LYS A 388 -8.60 3.11 -22.07
C LYS A 388 -8.78 4.62 -21.93
N GLY A 389 -8.35 5.36 -22.93
CA GLY A 389 -8.54 6.82 -23.00
C GLY A 389 -7.29 7.57 -23.39
N LYS A 390 -7.30 8.87 -23.12
CA LYS A 390 -6.16 9.77 -23.32
C LYS A 390 -5.66 10.22 -21.97
N PHE A 391 -4.35 10.12 -21.77
CA PHE A 391 -3.70 10.39 -20.50
C PHE A 391 -2.64 11.47 -20.67
N LEU A 392 -2.47 12.26 -19.61
CA LEU A 392 -1.34 13.16 -19.41
C LEU A 392 -0.54 12.58 -18.24
N VAL A 393 0.68 12.13 -18.51
CA VAL A 393 1.59 11.57 -17.52
C VAL A 393 2.44 12.68 -16.95
N LEU A 394 2.36 12.91 -15.64
CA LEU A 394 3.31 13.75 -14.95
C LEU A 394 4.44 12.85 -14.43
N ARG A 395 5.68 13.05 -14.90
CA ARG A 395 6.84 12.33 -14.39
C ARG A 395 7.28 12.91 -13.04
N HIS A 396 7.87 12.06 -12.21
CA HIS A 396 8.53 12.54 -11.00
C HIS A 396 9.80 13.31 -11.36
N SER A 397 9.97 14.50 -10.79
CA SER A 397 11.22 15.26 -10.81
C SER A 397 11.50 15.89 -9.45
N VAL A 398 12.77 16.07 -9.11
CA VAL A 398 13.17 16.85 -7.93
C VAL A 398 13.29 18.31 -8.36
N SER A 399 12.51 19.21 -7.75
CA SER A 399 12.59 20.63 -8.07
C SER A 399 13.91 21.25 -7.60
N PRO A 400 14.42 22.30 -8.26
CA PRO A 400 15.63 23.01 -7.81
C PRO A 400 15.53 23.50 -6.36
N ALA A 401 14.35 23.95 -5.92
CA ALA A 401 14.12 24.40 -4.55
C ALA A 401 14.22 23.24 -3.54
N LEU A 402 13.65 22.08 -3.88
CA LEU A 402 13.79 20.87 -3.08
C LEU A 402 15.24 20.37 -3.04
N ALA A 403 15.91 20.29 -4.19
CA ALA A 403 17.31 19.91 -4.28
C ALA A 403 18.22 20.82 -3.44
N ALA A 404 18.05 22.14 -3.55
CA ALA A 404 18.80 23.11 -2.74
C ALA A 404 18.53 22.95 -1.24
N THR A 405 17.30 22.57 -0.86
CA THR A 405 16.94 22.31 0.53
C THR A 405 17.59 21.03 1.05
N ILE A 406 17.60 19.95 0.26
CA ILE A 406 18.34 18.72 0.58
C ILE A 406 19.84 19.03 0.77
N ASP A 407 20.45 19.70 -0.21
CA ASP A 407 21.87 20.07 -0.21
C ASP A 407 22.27 20.88 1.03
N ARG A 408 21.38 21.77 1.50
CA ARG A 408 21.62 22.60 2.69
C ARG A 408 21.88 21.76 3.94
N TYR A 409 21.14 20.66 4.13
CA TYR A 409 21.31 19.79 5.29
C TYR A 409 22.46 18.81 5.08
N VAL A 410 22.60 18.24 3.88
CA VAL A 410 23.70 17.31 3.55
C VAL A 410 25.06 17.99 3.72
N LYS A 411 25.23 19.24 3.26
CA LYS A 411 26.48 20.01 3.42
C LYS A 411 26.85 20.30 4.88
N ARG A 412 25.88 20.23 5.80
CA ARG A 412 26.08 20.37 7.26
C ARG A 412 26.35 19.02 7.95
N GLY A 413 26.49 17.94 7.20
CA GLY A 413 26.65 16.58 7.75
C GLY A 413 25.35 16.02 8.36
N MET A 414 24.19 16.57 7.99
CA MET A 414 22.88 16.14 8.48
C MET A 414 22.15 15.31 7.42
N SER A 415 21.19 14.49 7.85
CA SER A 415 20.33 13.74 6.93
C SER A 415 19.49 14.68 6.04
N GLY A 416 19.46 14.38 4.73
CA GLY A 416 18.52 14.98 3.78
C GLY A 416 17.08 14.52 3.97
N ASN A 417 16.85 13.51 4.83
CA ASN A 417 15.52 13.05 5.21
C ASN A 417 15.12 13.69 6.54
N ASN A 418 14.42 14.81 6.47
CA ASN A 418 13.94 15.52 7.65
C ASN A 418 12.67 16.32 7.34
N ILE A 419 12.03 16.83 8.38
CA ILE A 419 10.76 17.54 8.29
C ILE A 419 10.82 18.81 7.43
N VAL A 420 11.95 19.53 7.38
CA VAL A 420 12.08 20.73 6.54
C VAL A 420 12.07 20.36 5.06
N VAL A 421 12.87 19.35 4.71
CA VAL A 421 12.91 18.82 3.33
C VAL A 421 11.55 18.27 2.94
N HIS A 422 10.88 17.57 3.85
CA HIS A 422 9.53 17.03 3.64
C HIS A 422 8.51 18.14 3.37
N VAL A 423 8.47 19.19 4.21
CA VAL A 423 7.57 20.34 4.03
C VAL A 423 7.85 21.04 2.71
N GLN A 424 9.13 21.20 2.33
CA GLN A 424 9.47 21.76 1.02
C GLN A 424 8.97 20.86 -0.12
N ALA A 425 9.17 19.54 -0.02
CA ALA A 425 8.73 18.60 -1.05
C ALA A 425 7.22 18.68 -1.28
N LEU A 426 6.41 18.64 -0.22
CA LEU A 426 4.95 18.69 -0.35
C LEU A 426 4.47 20.00 -1.01
N LYS A 427 5.07 21.15 -0.66
CA LYS A 427 4.76 22.44 -1.29
C LYS A 427 5.02 22.42 -2.80
N GLU A 428 6.18 21.90 -3.21
CA GLU A 428 6.56 21.80 -4.61
C GLU A 428 5.64 20.85 -5.39
N TYR A 429 5.23 19.72 -4.76
CA TYR A 429 4.34 18.74 -5.39
C TYR A 429 2.99 19.33 -5.77
N VAL A 430 2.35 20.09 -4.86
CA VAL A 430 1.04 20.68 -5.17
C VAL A 430 1.11 21.86 -6.13
N LEU A 431 2.21 22.63 -6.13
CA LEU A 431 2.45 23.67 -7.13
C LEU A 431 2.59 23.09 -8.53
N GLU A 432 3.34 22.00 -8.67
CA GLU A 432 3.49 21.29 -9.92
C GLU A 432 2.18 20.61 -10.35
N LEU A 433 1.47 19.99 -9.40
CA LEU A 433 0.20 19.31 -9.66
C LEU A 433 -0.88 20.28 -10.12
N ARG A 434 -0.89 21.54 -9.65
CA ARG A 434 -1.81 22.58 -10.11
C ARG A 434 -1.78 22.70 -11.63
N ASP A 435 -0.59 22.92 -12.19
CA ASP A 435 -0.43 23.19 -13.62
C ASP A 435 -0.68 21.92 -14.45
N ALA A 436 -0.23 20.75 -13.97
CA ALA A 436 -0.52 19.48 -14.63
C ALA A 436 -2.02 19.15 -14.66
N LEU A 437 -2.73 19.40 -13.56
CA LEU A 437 -4.17 19.18 -13.46
C LEU A 437 -4.93 20.13 -14.39
N ALA A 438 -4.58 21.43 -14.41
CA ALA A 438 -5.17 22.39 -15.33
C ALA A 438 -4.94 22.00 -16.80
N LEU A 439 -3.72 21.64 -17.16
CA LEU A 439 -3.39 21.21 -18.52
C LEU A 439 -4.14 19.91 -18.89
N SER A 440 -4.24 18.95 -17.98
CA SER A 440 -4.97 17.70 -18.23
C SER A 440 -6.45 17.98 -18.55
N ARG A 441 -7.08 18.91 -17.81
CA ARG A 441 -8.48 19.31 -18.05
C ARG A 441 -8.62 20.06 -19.37
N ALA A 442 -7.73 21.02 -19.65
CA ALA A 442 -7.72 21.77 -20.91
C ALA A 442 -7.61 20.85 -22.15
N LEU A 443 -6.88 19.74 -22.03
CA LEU A 443 -6.69 18.77 -23.11
C LEU A 443 -7.74 17.63 -23.12
N GLY A 444 -8.64 17.57 -22.13
CA GLY A 444 -9.57 16.45 -21.97
C GLY A 444 -8.87 15.11 -21.71
N ARG A 445 -7.80 15.11 -20.92
CA ARG A 445 -6.97 13.93 -20.61
C ARG A 445 -7.06 13.57 -19.12
N THR A 446 -7.07 12.27 -18.82
CA THR A 446 -6.92 11.79 -17.44
C THR A 446 -5.48 11.98 -16.97
N LEU A 447 -5.29 12.62 -15.82
CA LEU A 447 -3.97 12.83 -15.25
C LEU A 447 -3.43 11.52 -14.63
N VAL A 448 -2.20 11.14 -14.97
CA VAL A 448 -1.44 10.12 -14.25
C VAL A 448 -0.51 10.84 -13.28
N LEU A 449 -0.73 10.61 -11.99
CA LEU A 449 0.04 11.21 -10.90
C LEU A 449 1.48 10.65 -10.90
N PRO A 450 2.48 11.45 -10.50
CA PRO A 450 3.86 11.00 -10.39
C PRO A 450 4.08 10.16 -9.11
N ARG A 451 5.13 9.33 -9.11
CA ARG A 451 5.63 8.72 -7.85
C ARG A 451 6.45 9.74 -7.05
N TRP A 452 5.79 10.49 -6.19
CA TRP A 452 6.47 11.42 -5.28
C TRP A 452 7.31 10.69 -4.24
N MET A 453 8.25 11.41 -3.62
CA MET A 453 9.06 10.90 -2.51
C MET A 453 8.71 11.64 -1.21
N CYS A 454 8.58 10.91 -0.11
CA CYS A 454 8.36 11.46 1.22
C CYS A 454 9.61 11.29 2.09
N TYR A 455 10.04 12.42 2.67
CA TYR A 455 11.29 12.57 3.45
C TYR A 455 11.07 12.52 4.97
N CYS A 456 9.83 12.31 5.38
CA CYS A 456 9.41 12.18 6.76
C CYS A 456 8.16 11.31 6.75
N ASP A 457 8.03 10.47 7.75
CA ASP A 457 6.94 9.52 7.95
C ASP A 457 5.79 10.17 8.74
N ARG A 458 4.60 9.57 8.71
CA ARG A 458 3.42 10.07 9.41
C ARG A 458 2.51 8.94 9.83
N LEU A 459 1.97 9.08 11.03
CA LEU A 459 0.79 8.36 11.49
C LEU A 459 -0.43 9.28 11.61
N TRP A 460 -1.61 8.68 11.74
CA TRP A 460 -2.87 9.37 12.05
C TRP A 460 -2.70 10.42 13.15
N SER A 461 -3.49 11.49 13.06
CA SER A 461 -3.58 12.64 13.99
C SER A 461 -2.26 13.27 14.49
N GLY A 462 -1.09 12.77 14.07
CA GLY A 462 0.20 13.14 14.64
C GLY A 462 0.34 12.75 16.11
N SER A 463 -0.23 11.62 16.54
CA SER A 463 -0.22 11.21 17.96
C SER A 463 1.16 10.83 18.51
N ASP A 464 2.08 10.44 17.63
CA ASP A 464 3.36 9.86 18.00
C ASP A 464 4.51 10.79 17.65
N ASP A 465 5.59 10.68 18.41
CA ASP A 465 6.80 11.46 18.22
C ASP A 465 7.65 10.83 17.12
N ILE A 466 7.59 11.36 15.90
CA ILE A 466 8.45 10.93 14.79
C ILE A 466 9.79 11.69 14.77
N PHE A 467 9.87 12.85 15.43
CA PHE A 467 11.02 13.76 15.33
C PHE A 467 12.22 13.24 16.12
N HIS A 468 11.94 12.69 17.31
CA HIS A 468 12.92 11.96 18.10
C HIS A 468 13.54 10.80 17.30
N PHE A 469 12.71 10.10 16.52
CA PHE A 469 13.13 8.93 15.76
C PHE A 469 13.53 9.23 14.31
N GLY A 470 14.08 10.42 14.07
CA GLY A 470 14.69 10.74 12.78
C GLY A 470 13.68 10.78 11.63
N CYS A 471 12.49 11.32 11.87
CA CYS A 471 11.40 11.39 10.90
C CYS A 471 10.80 10.03 10.53
N MET A 472 10.97 9.00 11.35
CA MET A 472 10.37 7.67 11.18
C MET A 472 9.41 7.38 12.33
N TYR A 473 8.33 6.65 12.08
CA TYR A 473 7.40 6.24 13.12
C TYR A 473 8.05 5.38 14.21
N PRO A 474 7.81 5.59 15.53
CA PRO A 474 8.35 4.77 16.61
C PRO A 474 8.23 3.25 16.37
N GLY A 475 9.36 2.55 16.38
CA GLY A 475 9.42 1.11 16.10
C GLY A 475 9.58 0.73 14.63
N SER A 476 9.73 1.68 13.71
CA SER A 476 10.09 1.43 12.29
C SER A 476 11.57 1.67 11.95
N GLN A 477 12.39 2.02 12.94
CA GLN A 477 13.81 2.41 12.76
C GLN A 477 14.74 1.21 12.50
N ASP A 478 14.19 0.02 12.25
CA ASP A 478 14.99 -1.17 11.95
C ASP A 478 15.65 -1.12 10.57
N ALA A 479 15.33 -0.07 9.82
CA ALA A 479 15.85 0.21 8.51
C ALA A 479 15.79 1.69 8.16
N ASP A 480 16.70 2.12 7.31
CA ASP A 480 16.67 3.42 6.68
C ASP A 480 15.79 3.34 5.42
N PHE A 481 14.47 3.48 5.59
CA PHE A 481 13.50 3.47 4.48
C PHE A 481 13.19 4.86 3.95
N LEU A 482 13.80 5.90 4.51
CA LEU A 482 13.62 7.27 4.04
C LEU A 482 14.65 7.59 2.93
N PRO A 483 14.26 8.34 1.88
CA PRO A 483 12.89 8.68 1.55
C PRO A 483 12.16 7.47 0.94
N PHE A 484 10.83 7.42 1.06
CA PHE A 484 9.99 6.38 0.46
C PHE A 484 9.07 6.96 -0.62
N VAL A 485 8.55 6.11 -1.51
CA VAL A 485 7.53 6.52 -2.50
C VAL A 485 6.28 6.94 -1.74
N CYS A 486 5.91 8.22 -1.86
CA CYS A 486 4.86 8.82 -1.07
C CYS A 486 3.48 8.35 -1.56
N PRO A 487 2.70 7.66 -0.71
CA PRO A 487 1.33 7.29 -1.03
C PRO A 487 0.46 8.53 -1.20
N MET A 488 -0.56 8.46 -2.06
CA MET A 488 -1.41 9.61 -2.37
C MET A 488 -2.05 10.22 -1.12
N ASP A 489 -2.51 9.41 -0.18
CA ASP A 489 -3.14 9.85 1.08
C ASP A 489 -2.17 10.44 2.12
N HIS A 490 -0.87 10.53 1.80
CA HIS A 490 0.09 11.34 2.56
C HIS A 490 0.12 12.80 2.09
N VAL A 491 -0.28 13.06 0.84
CA VAL A 491 -0.15 14.38 0.18
C VAL A 491 -1.51 14.98 -0.18
N LEU A 492 -2.46 14.16 -0.61
CA LEU A 492 -3.78 14.52 -1.13
C LEU A 492 -4.86 13.71 -0.39
N SER A 493 -6.13 14.05 -0.58
CA SER A 493 -7.25 13.22 -0.10
C SER A 493 -7.87 12.41 -1.24
N PRO A 494 -7.62 11.09 -1.34
CA PRO A 494 -8.37 10.21 -2.24
C PRO A 494 -9.90 10.38 -2.15
N ALA A 495 -10.44 10.60 -0.95
CA ALA A 495 -11.87 10.79 -0.75
C ALA A 495 -12.40 12.09 -1.40
N GLU A 496 -11.66 13.20 -1.32
CA GLU A 496 -12.04 14.44 -2.00
C GLU A 496 -11.94 14.32 -3.53
N TRP A 497 -10.94 13.58 -4.04
CA TRP A 497 -10.79 13.32 -5.47
C TRP A 497 -11.94 12.45 -6.01
N GLU A 498 -12.31 11.39 -5.30
CA GLU A 498 -13.46 10.54 -5.63
C GLU A 498 -14.76 11.36 -5.58
N ALA A 499 -14.97 12.14 -4.53
CA ALA A 499 -16.18 12.95 -4.36
C ALA A 499 -16.30 14.10 -5.37
N ALA A 500 -15.18 14.60 -5.92
CA ALA A 500 -15.18 15.56 -7.02
C ALA A 500 -15.37 14.92 -8.41
N GLY A 501 -15.30 13.59 -8.51
CA GLY A 501 -15.37 12.88 -9.78
C GLY A 501 -14.21 13.21 -10.72
N GLN A 502 -13.07 13.68 -10.19
CA GLN A 502 -11.90 14.03 -11.00
C GLN A 502 -11.15 12.75 -11.39
N PRO A 503 -11.11 12.36 -12.67
CA PRO A 503 -10.41 11.15 -13.07
C PRO A 503 -8.90 11.31 -12.92
N TYR A 504 -8.27 10.30 -12.34
CA TYR A 504 -6.81 10.19 -12.24
C TYR A 504 -6.36 8.72 -12.31
N ARG A 505 -5.06 8.50 -12.50
CA ARG A 505 -4.38 7.22 -12.35
C ARG A 505 -3.13 7.38 -11.49
N ASP A 506 -2.75 6.35 -10.74
CA ASP A 506 -1.42 6.29 -10.14
C ASP A 506 -0.36 5.95 -11.19
N ALA A 507 0.90 6.27 -10.95
CA ALA A 507 2.01 5.92 -11.85
C ALA A 507 2.13 4.41 -12.13
N ALA A 508 1.80 3.54 -11.17
CA ALA A 508 1.79 2.07 -11.34
C ALA A 508 0.84 1.62 -12.46
N PHE A 509 -0.15 2.44 -12.82
CA PHE A 509 -1.01 2.23 -13.98
C PHE A 509 -0.22 1.95 -15.26
N LEU A 510 0.88 2.67 -15.47
CA LEU A 510 1.70 2.59 -16.68
C LEU A 510 2.45 1.25 -16.79
N GLU A 511 2.55 0.50 -15.70
CA GLU A 511 3.18 -0.83 -15.66
C GLU A 511 2.19 -1.94 -16.07
N ASP A 512 0.88 -1.64 -16.18
CA ASP A 512 -0.13 -2.62 -16.56
C ASP A 512 -0.14 -2.87 -18.07
N SER A 513 -0.02 -4.14 -18.47
CA SER A 513 -0.03 -4.58 -19.87
C SER A 513 -1.27 -4.18 -20.68
N ARG A 514 -2.38 -3.80 -20.02
CA ARG A 514 -3.60 -3.30 -20.68
C ARG A 514 -3.47 -1.86 -21.14
N VAL A 515 -2.52 -1.10 -20.59
CA VAL A 515 -2.16 0.23 -21.10
C VAL A 515 -1.33 0.05 -22.37
N SER A 516 -1.76 0.68 -23.45
CA SER A 516 -1.14 0.51 -24.77
C SER A 516 -1.11 1.80 -25.57
N GLY A 517 -0.20 1.83 -26.54
CA GLY A 517 -0.01 2.92 -27.49
C GLY A 517 1.25 3.76 -27.22
N PRO A 518 1.62 4.62 -28.19
CA PRO A 518 2.86 5.37 -28.12
C PRO A 518 2.81 6.42 -27.01
N LEU A 519 3.92 6.50 -26.27
CA LEU A 519 4.20 7.59 -25.33
C LEU A 519 4.98 8.68 -26.05
N VAL A 520 4.43 9.90 -26.06
CA VAL A 520 5.09 11.08 -26.60
C VAL A 520 5.65 11.91 -25.45
N GLU A 521 6.97 12.06 -25.40
CA GLU A 521 7.63 12.94 -24.43
C GLU A 521 7.51 14.40 -24.86
N ILE A 522 7.18 15.26 -23.91
CA ILE A 522 7.09 16.70 -24.08
C ILE A 522 8.34 17.34 -23.47
N GLY A 523 9.19 17.95 -24.30
CA GLY A 523 10.24 18.84 -23.85
C GLY A 523 9.67 20.17 -23.33
N LEU A 524 10.31 20.74 -22.31
CA LEU A 524 9.98 22.06 -21.78
C LEU A 524 11.18 22.98 -21.95
N THR A 525 10.95 24.20 -22.42
CA THR A 525 12.01 25.19 -22.64
C THR A 525 11.55 26.56 -22.13
N PRO A 526 12.38 27.31 -21.38
CA PRO A 526 12.04 28.67 -20.99
C PRO A 526 11.64 29.52 -22.20
N ARG A 527 10.59 30.33 -22.07
CA ARG A 527 10.03 31.10 -23.19
C ARG A 527 11.05 32.00 -23.90
N ALA A 528 11.99 32.58 -23.15
CA ALA A 528 13.07 33.39 -23.71
C ALA A 528 13.97 32.59 -24.67
N GLU A 529 14.35 31.37 -24.28
CA GLU A 529 15.16 30.45 -25.10
C GLU A 529 14.34 29.89 -26.28
N TYR A 530 13.06 29.60 -26.06
CA TYR A 530 12.16 29.11 -27.10
C TYR A 530 12.04 30.11 -28.27
N LYS A 531 11.95 31.41 -27.96
CA LYS A 531 11.95 32.48 -28.98
C LYS A 531 13.26 32.51 -29.78
N ALA A 532 14.40 32.36 -29.10
CA ALA A 532 15.73 32.38 -29.72
C ALA A 532 15.98 31.17 -30.64
N SER A 533 15.39 30.01 -30.32
CA SER A 533 15.53 28.74 -31.06
C SER A 533 14.70 28.67 -32.36
N SER A 534 13.82 29.65 -32.62
CA SER A 534 12.89 29.66 -33.77
C SER A 534 13.55 29.77 -35.17
N THR A 535 14.88 29.76 -35.27
CA THR A 535 15.61 29.86 -36.55
C THR A 535 16.00 28.53 -37.19
N THR A 536 16.02 27.40 -36.47
CA THR A 536 16.22 26.06 -37.07
C THR A 536 15.75 24.95 -36.12
N ALA A 537 14.56 24.38 -36.32
CA ALA A 537 14.12 23.20 -35.58
C ALA A 537 14.47 21.91 -36.35
N PRO A 538 15.14 20.90 -35.72
CA PRO A 538 15.37 19.60 -36.33
C PRO A 538 14.07 18.80 -36.49
N ALA A 539 14.00 17.96 -37.51
CA ALA A 539 12.82 17.22 -37.95
C ALA A 539 12.46 15.98 -37.11
N ASP A 540 13.08 15.76 -35.95
CA ASP A 540 12.94 14.51 -35.18
C ASP A 540 12.12 14.69 -33.87
N ALA A 541 10.84 14.32 -33.96
CA ALA A 541 9.98 13.60 -32.99
C ALA A 541 9.73 14.10 -31.54
N ALA A 542 10.35 15.16 -31.01
CA ALA A 542 10.04 15.65 -29.65
C ALA A 542 9.18 16.93 -29.66
N VAL A 543 8.05 16.92 -28.95
CA VAL A 543 7.20 18.10 -28.80
C VAL A 543 7.80 19.02 -27.77
N VAL A 544 8.06 20.29 -28.09
CA VAL A 544 8.62 21.25 -27.11
C VAL A 544 7.60 22.34 -26.81
N LEU A 545 7.30 22.55 -25.52
CA LEU A 545 6.45 23.63 -25.03
C LEU A 545 7.29 24.76 -24.40
N PRO A 546 7.00 26.03 -24.71
CA PRO A 546 7.58 27.15 -23.97
C PRO A 546 7.00 27.21 -22.56
N THR A 547 7.81 27.53 -21.57
CA THR A 547 7.36 27.77 -20.19
C THR A 547 7.63 29.23 -19.77
N PRO A 548 6.64 29.94 -19.20
CA PRO A 548 5.23 29.54 -19.05
C PRO A 548 4.44 29.68 -20.37
N LEU A 549 3.29 28.99 -20.53
CA LEU A 549 2.31 29.15 -21.63
C LEU A 549 0.85 29.17 -21.10
N ASP A 550 -0.10 29.60 -21.92
CA ASP A 550 -1.52 29.51 -21.57
C ASP A 550 -2.16 28.23 -22.12
N ASP A 551 -3.36 27.92 -21.63
CA ASP A 551 -4.13 26.74 -22.00
C ASP A 551 -4.42 26.66 -23.52
N GLU A 552 -4.68 27.80 -24.16
CA GLU A 552 -4.97 27.86 -25.60
C GLU A 552 -3.70 27.63 -26.45
N GLU A 553 -2.56 28.18 -26.04
CA GLU A 553 -1.26 27.89 -26.65
C GLU A 553 -0.88 26.42 -26.47
N ALA A 554 -1.13 25.84 -25.29
CA ALA A 554 -0.91 24.43 -25.05
C ALA A 554 -1.78 23.55 -25.95
N LYS A 555 -3.10 23.85 -26.06
CA LYS A 555 -4.02 23.16 -26.98
C LYS A 555 -3.53 23.22 -28.43
N ARG A 556 -3.13 24.40 -28.92
CA ARG A 556 -2.61 24.56 -30.29
C ARG A 556 -1.34 23.76 -30.54
N ARG A 557 -0.37 23.80 -29.61
CA ARG A 557 0.91 23.10 -29.76
C ARG A 557 0.79 21.58 -29.66
N LEU A 558 -0.18 21.09 -28.87
CA LEU A 558 -0.41 19.65 -28.66
C LEU A 558 -1.47 19.08 -29.61
N ALA A 559 -2.15 19.89 -30.42
CA ALA A 559 -3.14 19.45 -31.40
C ALA A 559 -2.64 18.33 -32.34
N PRO A 560 -1.39 18.37 -32.87
CA PRO A 560 -0.86 17.28 -33.70
C PRO A 560 -0.77 15.92 -32.98
N PHE A 561 -0.76 15.93 -31.63
CA PHE A 561 -0.66 14.74 -30.78
C PHE A 561 -1.97 14.43 -30.07
N SER A 562 -3.08 15.01 -30.53
CA SER A 562 -4.41 14.79 -29.97
C SER A 562 -4.86 13.33 -30.04
N ALA A 563 -4.36 12.55 -31.01
CA ALA A 563 -4.62 11.11 -31.14
C ALA A 563 -3.72 10.25 -30.25
N SER A 564 -2.58 10.76 -29.79
CA SER A 564 -1.67 9.99 -28.94
C SER A 564 -2.32 9.67 -27.59
N PRO A 565 -2.38 8.40 -27.18
CA PRO A 565 -3.02 8.02 -25.92
C PRO A 565 -2.24 8.55 -24.72
N LEU A 566 -0.91 8.64 -24.80
CA LEU A 566 -0.07 9.06 -23.69
C LEU A 566 0.80 10.26 -24.10
N LEU A 567 0.71 11.34 -23.32
CA LEU A 567 1.64 12.47 -23.37
C LEU A 567 2.37 12.55 -22.04
N ALA A 568 3.70 12.62 -22.03
CA ALA A 568 4.48 12.72 -20.79
C ALA A 568 5.12 14.09 -20.64
N LEU A 569 4.90 14.70 -19.48
CA LEU A 569 5.59 15.89 -19.02
C LEU A 569 6.75 15.49 -18.10
N PRO A 570 7.97 16.02 -18.30
CA PRO A 570 9.09 15.80 -17.38
C PRO A 570 8.85 16.46 -16.04
N HIS A 571 8.10 17.58 -16.04
CA HIS A 571 7.55 18.26 -14.88
C HIS A 571 6.43 19.21 -15.32
N ALA A 572 5.71 19.84 -14.39
CA ALA A 572 4.73 20.89 -14.69
C ALA A 572 4.97 22.20 -13.92
N ARG A 573 6.14 22.34 -13.28
CA ARG A 573 6.54 23.54 -12.52
C ARG A 573 6.48 24.80 -13.40
N SER A 574 5.66 25.77 -12.98
CA SER A 574 5.49 27.06 -13.66
C SER A 574 5.18 26.90 -15.16
N LEU A 575 4.45 25.84 -15.50
CA LEU A 575 4.09 25.53 -16.88
C LEU A 575 3.01 26.50 -17.36
N LEU A 576 1.95 26.71 -16.56
CA LEU A 576 0.82 27.53 -16.98
C LEU A 576 0.86 28.93 -16.36
N CYS A 577 0.77 29.98 -17.19
CA CYS A 577 0.59 31.35 -16.66
C CYS A 577 -0.88 31.70 -16.39
N GLY A 578 -1.82 30.99 -17.01
CA GLY A 578 -3.25 31.28 -16.86
C GLY A 578 -4.16 30.39 -17.69
N ILE A 579 -5.46 30.50 -17.40
CA ILE A 579 -6.54 29.90 -18.18
C ILE A 579 -7.33 31.03 -18.84
N SER A 580 -7.48 30.94 -20.16
CA SER A 580 -8.04 31.97 -21.01
C SER A 580 -9.53 32.16 -20.75
N SER A 581 -10.30 31.07 -20.78
CA SER A 581 -11.74 31.07 -20.49
C SER A 581 -12.01 31.42 -19.03
N GLU A 582 -12.81 32.46 -18.79
CA GLU A 582 -13.18 32.88 -17.45
C GLU A 582 -14.00 31.82 -16.70
N ALA A 583 -14.89 31.12 -17.41
CA ALA A 583 -15.69 30.04 -16.85
C ALA A 583 -14.83 28.84 -16.45
N GLU A 584 -13.98 28.35 -17.36
CA GLU A 584 -13.08 27.22 -17.08
C GLU A 584 -12.08 27.57 -15.97
N ARG A 585 -11.58 28.81 -15.94
CA ARG A 585 -10.67 29.29 -14.90
C ARG A 585 -11.33 29.28 -13.52
N ARG A 586 -12.57 29.77 -13.39
CA ARG A 586 -13.30 29.75 -12.13
C ARG A 586 -13.52 28.32 -11.64
N GLU A 587 -14.05 27.47 -12.51
CA GLU A 587 -14.30 26.06 -12.22
C GLU A 587 -13.03 25.33 -11.78
N PHE A 588 -11.92 25.54 -12.51
CA PHE A 588 -10.64 24.94 -12.15
C PHE A 588 -10.12 25.45 -10.81
N ASN A 589 -10.17 26.76 -10.56
CA ASN A 589 -9.67 27.32 -9.31
C ASN A 589 -10.47 26.80 -8.11
N ASP A 590 -11.80 26.71 -8.21
CA ASP A 590 -12.65 26.11 -7.16
C ASP A 590 -12.30 24.63 -6.92
N LEU A 591 -12.07 23.88 -8.00
CA LEU A 591 -11.63 22.48 -7.91
C LEU A 591 -10.24 22.36 -7.25
N ALA A 592 -9.28 23.20 -7.63
CA ALA A 592 -7.92 23.19 -7.12
C ALA A 592 -7.87 23.50 -5.62
N GLN A 593 -8.71 24.44 -5.14
CA GLN A 593 -8.85 24.75 -3.71
C GLN A 593 -9.26 23.52 -2.87
N ARG A 594 -10.03 22.61 -3.48
CA ARG A 594 -10.48 21.37 -2.85
C ARG A 594 -9.44 20.25 -2.98
N LEU A 595 -8.97 19.98 -4.20
CA LEU A 595 -8.18 18.79 -4.52
C LEU A 595 -6.70 18.89 -4.14
N LEU A 596 -6.15 20.11 -4.07
CA LEU A 596 -4.72 20.36 -3.83
C LEU A 596 -4.43 20.79 -2.39
N ARG A 597 -5.37 20.57 -1.47
CA ARG A 597 -5.18 20.80 -0.04
C ARG A 597 -4.39 19.63 0.56
N ILE A 598 -3.19 19.94 1.04
CA ILE A 598 -2.38 18.98 1.80
C ILE A 598 -2.95 18.89 3.23
N PRO A 599 -3.21 17.70 3.76
CA PRO A 599 -3.60 17.54 5.16
C PRO A 599 -2.46 17.97 6.09
N ASP A 600 -2.77 18.68 7.19
CA ASP A 600 -1.79 19.11 8.18
C ASP A 600 -0.87 17.95 8.60
N TRP A 601 0.43 18.23 8.68
CA TRP A 601 1.44 17.23 9.03
C TRP A 601 1.89 17.45 10.47
N CYS A 602 1.32 16.68 11.39
CA CYS A 602 1.52 16.84 12.82
C CYS A 602 2.33 15.69 13.42
N SER A 603 3.00 15.97 14.53
CA SER A 603 3.64 15.00 15.43
C SER A 603 3.61 15.52 16.85
N THR A 604 3.52 14.62 17.83
CA THR A 604 3.87 14.95 19.21
C THR A 604 5.39 15.02 19.36
N CYS A 605 5.86 15.55 20.48
CA CYS A 605 7.26 15.54 20.87
C CYS A 605 7.33 14.96 22.28
N PHE A 606 8.29 14.08 22.55
CA PHE A 606 8.48 13.50 23.87
C PHE A 606 8.92 14.57 24.88
N SER A 607 9.78 15.48 24.43
CA SER A 607 10.16 16.70 25.14
C SER A 607 9.49 17.92 24.51
N LYS A 608 9.93 19.14 24.85
CA LYS A 608 9.38 20.32 24.17
C LYS A 608 9.78 20.26 22.69
N CYS A 609 8.82 20.50 21.80
CA CYS A 609 9.10 20.51 20.36
C CYS A 609 10.17 21.56 19.99
N SER A 610 10.35 22.62 20.78
CA SER A 610 11.44 23.58 20.63
C SER A 610 12.82 22.94 20.64
N ASP A 611 13.01 21.92 21.45
CA ASP A 611 14.31 21.33 21.71
C ASP A 611 14.62 20.28 20.63
N GLU A 612 13.64 19.47 20.27
CA GLU A 612 13.77 18.41 19.26
C GLU A 612 13.89 18.95 17.84
N LEU A 613 13.19 20.05 17.54
CA LEU A 613 13.17 20.65 16.22
C LEU A 613 14.28 21.68 15.99
N ALA A 614 14.98 22.15 17.04
CA ALA A 614 16.03 23.17 16.92
C ALA A 614 17.19 22.77 15.99
N LYS A 615 17.39 21.47 15.77
CA LYS A 615 18.36 20.95 14.79
C LYS A 615 17.96 21.26 13.34
N TRP A 616 16.67 21.36 13.07
CA TRP A 616 16.10 21.48 11.73
C TRP A 616 15.53 22.86 11.42
N PHE A 617 14.83 23.47 12.37
CA PHE A 617 14.10 24.73 12.20
C PHE A 617 14.69 25.87 13.04
N SER A 618 14.48 27.09 12.58
CA SER A 618 14.68 28.30 13.39
C SER A 618 13.62 28.41 14.50
N PRO A 619 13.86 29.20 15.57
CA PRO A 619 12.84 29.44 16.59
C PRO A 619 11.51 29.97 16.02
N GLU A 620 11.56 30.80 14.98
CA GLU A 620 10.39 31.36 14.30
C GLU A 620 9.61 30.28 13.54
N GLU A 621 10.31 29.39 12.83
CA GLU A 621 9.71 28.26 12.11
C GLU A 621 9.06 27.25 13.06
N ILE A 622 9.68 27.02 14.22
CA ILE A 622 9.11 26.18 15.28
C ILE A 622 7.82 26.82 15.82
N ALA A 623 7.86 28.12 16.14
CA ALA A 623 6.72 28.84 16.67
C ALA A 623 5.53 28.85 15.69
N ALA A 624 5.79 28.97 14.38
CA ALA A 624 4.75 28.98 13.35
C ALA A 624 3.95 27.66 13.28
N GLY A 625 4.57 26.53 13.60
CA GLY A 625 3.93 25.22 13.62
C GLY A 625 3.50 24.73 15.00
N ALA A 626 3.70 25.50 16.07
CA ALA A 626 3.30 25.09 17.42
C ALA A 626 1.79 24.83 17.51
N ASP A 627 1.41 23.70 18.10
CA ASP A 627 0.02 23.28 18.36
C ASP A 627 -0.14 22.76 19.80
N GLY A 628 0.43 23.52 20.75
CA GLY A 628 0.55 23.12 22.15
C GLY A 628 2.01 22.89 22.58
N PRO A 629 2.26 22.53 23.85
CA PRO A 629 3.62 22.45 24.39
C PRO A 629 4.46 21.32 23.79
N ASN A 630 3.82 20.20 23.43
CA ASN A 630 4.46 18.96 22.98
C ASN A 630 3.87 18.48 21.65
N ARG A 631 3.41 19.40 20.79
CA ARG A 631 2.88 19.08 19.47
C ARG A 631 3.23 20.18 18.47
N TRP A 632 3.64 19.76 17.28
CA TRP A 632 3.95 20.64 16.17
C TRP A 632 3.30 20.14 14.88
N CYS A 633 2.79 21.07 14.08
CA CYS A 633 2.10 20.81 12.83
C CYS A 633 2.61 21.73 11.71
N ALA A 634 3.06 21.14 10.60
CA ALA A 634 3.19 21.87 9.35
C ALA A 634 1.82 22.06 8.71
N ARG A 635 1.48 23.33 8.47
CA ARG A 635 0.26 23.75 7.77
C ARG A 635 0.64 24.18 6.36
N PHE A 636 -0.20 23.81 5.40
CA PHE A 636 0.07 24.05 3.99
C PHE A 636 -0.96 24.99 3.39
N GLN A 637 -0.48 25.90 2.57
CA GLN A 637 -1.34 26.72 1.73
C GLN A 637 -1.63 25.97 0.45
N VAL A 638 -2.86 26.07 -0.01
CA VAL A 638 -3.24 25.68 -1.37
C VAL A 638 -2.42 26.47 -2.41
N PRO A 639 -2.10 25.88 -3.56
CA PRO A 639 -1.43 26.59 -4.66
C PRO A 639 -2.16 27.89 -5.06
N PRO A 640 -1.44 28.94 -5.48
CA PRO A 640 -2.07 30.16 -5.98
C PRO A 640 -3.00 29.88 -7.15
N ALA A 641 -4.14 30.56 -7.19
CA ALA A 641 -5.11 30.46 -8.28
C ALA A 641 -4.50 30.85 -9.64
N LEU A 642 -4.90 30.15 -10.71
CA LEU A 642 -4.53 30.53 -12.07
C LEU A 642 -5.25 31.82 -12.45
N ARG A 643 -4.50 32.73 -13.07
CA ARG A 643 -4.96 34.06 -13.49
C ARG A 643 -5.54 34.02 -14.90
N PRO A 644 -6.20 35.10 -15.37
CA PRO A 644 -6.50 35.25 -16.79
C PRO A 644 -5.22 35.26 -17.61
N ALA A 645 -5.21 34.57 -18.76
CA ALA A 645 -4.20 34.76 -19.79
C ALA A 645 -4.36 36.19 -20.35
N ARG A 646 -3.45 37.11 -20.04
CA ARG A 646 -3.44 38.48 -20.59
C ARG A 646 -2.39 38.53 -21.70
N ASP A 647 -2.78 38.87 -22.93
CA ASP A 647 -1.95 39.15 -24.12
C ASP A 647 -0.71 38.24 -24.31
N GLY A 648 -0.86 36.94 -24.02
CA GLY A 648 0.22 35.95 -24.07
C GLY A 648 1.11 35.96 -22.82
N CYS A 649 1.50 34.77 -22.35
CA CYS A 649 2.41 34.67 -21.21
C CYS A 649 3.73 35.41 -21.49
N GLY A 650 3.96 36.54 -20.83
CA GLY A 650 5.22 37.28 -20.89
C GLY A 650 6.39 36.46 -20.32
N ASP A 651 7.63 36.91 -20.58
CA ASP A 651 8.84 36.17 -20.19
C ASP A 651 8.98 35.99 -18.66
N ASN A 652 8.26 36.79 -17.87
CA ASN A 652 8.18 36.73 -16.40
C ASN A 652 6.78 36.38 -15.87
N ALA A 653 5.90 35.77 -16.67
CA ALA A 653 4.50 35.54 -16.29
C ALA A 653 4.26 34.28 -15.42
N ALA A 654 5.31 33.61 -14.93
CA ALA A 654 5.18 32.45 -14.05
C ALA A 654 4.58 32.84 -12.69
N ILE A 655 3.64 32.02 -12.18
CA ILE A 655 2.95 32.21 -10.89
C ILE A 655 3.45 31.22 -9.85
#